data_AF-A0A2M7ZK87-F1
#
_entry.id   AF-A0A2M7ZK87-F1
#
_cell.length_a   1.000
_cell.length_b   1.000
_cell.length_c   1.000
_cell.angle_alpha   90.00
_cell.angle_beta   90.00
_cell.angle_gamma   90.00
#
_symmetry.space_group_name_H-M   'P 1'
#
loop_
_entity.id
_entity.type
_entity.pdbx_description
1 polymer ?
#
loop_
_entity_poly.entity_id
_entity_poly.type
_entity_poly.pdbx_seq_one_letter_code
_entity_poly.pdbx_strand_id
1 'polypeptide(L)'
;MKSIKSLTLLIILLASTVNLFSQYDTTKYLWPYSPMTLQRPITGTFGEYRSTSVEGHYHNGSDIPNTAGTPILAVLPGVVAVAYHDGSTGYDSYVRVTSQVNGQSKNITYYHTIPSVSVGQQVTLGQQISTVAIDHVHLIEYKLGGSISGAQINSIRPNGGLSNYNDTWKPRIRYVKFLLDGTNTFLPSNSLGSKIDIIVHVEEQNGTSSSAMNNGTYRIGYKILSADSQTVIYNPADNGLRFEYYNLPGNNYVNINYYKPESSTSQHVYIVTNGSGASNVTATQAVTNNFWNVNNHPYSNYVVMVFSEDTRGNADTVFIPITTTDVDLIPPQAPQMNFVKRDDVNHFSFGWNIPPDPDLKGFRLFYSLNGSTYQLKDNESVLTNSLNGFQYSYNQMNPLYLKLFAVDSAVVTNVSEQSDVYGIRMLDDDKKILIVDGFDRYGGSGSWANPFHDFVVSHAQSFNLSFESCTNEKVIDGGFNLNDYQLVIWICGDESTADETFSTAEMSKVKSYLENGGKLFVSGSEIAWDLEGASSATSADTEFLHSYFKAKFVSDDSNIYGVLGTDSTEFAGLGFSYGIQSQGSPYIEDYPDIIEAFGGSTEVLKYNGLAGAGVAYTGTFGNSSSAGQIVFLAFPFETIGLAEAR
;
A
#
# COMPACT_ATOMS: atom_id res chain seq x y z
N MET A 1 53.96 -51.01 -26.39
CA MET A 1 53.78 -51.36 -24.97
C MET A 1 54.51 -50.33 -24.12
N LYS A 2 53.80 -49.68 -23.18
CA LYS A 2 54.27 -48.68 -22.19
C LYS A 2 54.72 -47.33 -22.79
N SER A 3 54.48 -46.17 -22.19
CA SER A 3 53.68 -45.74 -21.05
C SER A 3 53.77 -44.20 -21.03
N ILE A 4 52.64 -43.54 -20.91
CA ILE A 4 52.49 -42.10 -20.75
C ILE A 4 53.25 -41.64 -19.50
N LYS A 5 54.08 -40.58 -19.63
CA LYS A 5 54.53 -39.74 -18.53
C LYS A 5 53.82 -38.40 -18.66
N SER A 6 52.77 -38.22 -17.89
CA SER A 6 52.28 -36.87 -17.53
C SER A 6 52.38 -36.72 -16.02
N LEU A 7 53.06 -35.64 -15.66
CA LEU A 7 53.42 -35.18 -14.34
C LEU A 7 52.14 -34.90 -13.52
N THR A 8 51.96 -35.55 -12.38
CA THR A 8 50.98 -35.11 -11.37
C THR A 8 51.76 -34.65 -10.15
N LEU A 9 51.79 -33.33 -9.97
CA LEU A 9 52.32 -32.66 -8.79
C LEU A 9 51.33 -32.89 -7.64
N LEU A 10 51.74 -33.68 -6.65
CA LEU A 10 50.99 -33.89 -5.42
C LEU A 10 51.17 -32.65 -4.52
N ILE A 11 50.24 -31.69 -4.60
CA ILE A 11 50.08 -30.65 -3.58
C ILE A 11 49.25 -31.25 -2.45
N ILE A 12 49.93 -31.64 -1.36
CA ILE A 12 49.28 -31.91 -0.08
C ILE A 12 48.89 -30.54 0.48
N LEU A 13 47.69 -30.07 0.14
CA LEU A 13 47.03 -29.02 0.91
C LEU A 13 46.35 -29.72 2.09
N LEU A 14 47.02 -29.72 3.25
CA LEU A 14 46.32 -29.87 4.53
C LEU A 14 45.41 -28.65 4.66
N ALA A 15 44.21 -28.72 4.09
CA ALA A 15 43.11 -27.87 4.48
C ALA A 15 42.72 -28.31 5.89
N SER A 16 43.37 -27.73 6.90
CA SER A 16 42.75 -27.60 8.21
C SER A 16 41.53 -26.71 8.04
N THR A 17 40.41 -27.28 7.62
CA THR A 17 39.10 -26.70 7.86
C THR A 17 38.90 -26.73 9.36
N VAL A 18 39.44 -25.73 10.05
CA VAL A 18 38.90 -25.33 11.33
C VAL A 18 37.48 -24.88 10.99
N ASN A 19 36.52 -25.77 11.20
CA ASN A 19 35.14 -25.37 11.39
C ASN A 19 35.17 -24.42 12.58
N LEU A 20 35.30 -23.11 12.31
CA LEU A 20 34.95 -22.06 13.24
C LEU A 20 33.44 -22.15 13.39
N PHE A 21 32.97 -23.13 14.15
CA PHE A 21 31.67 -23.04 14.77
C PHE A 21 31.69 -21.71 15.53
N SER A 22 30.81 -20.79 15.14
CA SER A 22 30.52 -19.60 15.92
C SER A 22 30.34 -20.06 17.36
N GLN A 23 31.28 -19.73 18.24
CA GLN A 23 31.19 -20.12 19.64
C GLN A 23 29.94 -19.43 20.21
N TYR A 24 28.92 -20.22 20.49
CA TYR A 24 27.70 -19.73 21.12
C TYR A 24 28.06 -19.02 22.43
N ASP A 25 27.44 -17.87 22.67
CA ASP A 25 27.62 -17.13 23.92
C ASP A 25 26.82 -17.81 25.02
N THR A 26 27.52 -18.55 25.87
CA THR A 26 26.92 -19.33 26.96
C THR A 26 26.84 -18.57 28.29
N THR A 27 27.07 -17.26 28.29
CA THR A 27 27.00 -16.44 29.52
C THR A 27 25.59 -16.52 30.10
N LYS A 28 25.47 -16.87 31.38
CA LYS A 28 24.20 -16.97 32.11
C LYS A 28 24.12 -15.93 33.22
N TYR A 29 22.92 -15.41 33.47
CA TYR A 29 22.67 -14.47 34.55
C TYR A 29 21.24 -14.60 35.09
N LEU A 30 20.99 -14.03 36.27
CA LEU A 30 19.70 -14.10 36.95
C LEU A 30 18.73 -13.01 36.44
N TRP A 31 17.51 -12.98 36.97
CA TRP A 31 16.48 -12.02 36.57
C TRP A 31 16.72 -10.62 37.16
N PRO A 32 16.32 -9.53 36.47
CA PRO A 32 16.60 -8.16 36.90
C PRO A 32 15.70 -7.65 38.04
N TYR A 33 14.90 -8.51 38.68
CA TYR A 33 13.97 -8.14 39.76
C TYR A 33 14.16 -9.03 40.99
N SER A 34 13.97 -8.46 42.18
CA SER A 34 14.01 -9.24 43.43
C SER A 34 12.77 -10.13 43.61
N PRO A 35 12.91 -11.39 44.09
CA PRO A 35 14.16 -12.16 44.13
C PRO A 35 14.64 -12.53 42.73
N MET A 36 15.93 -12.36 42.45
CA MET A 36 16.52 -12.55 41.10
C MET A 36 16.49 -14.02 40.63
N THR A 37 16.28 -14.95 41.55
CA THR A 37 16.18 -16.39 41.25
C THR A 37 14.80 -16.80 40.75
N LEU A 38 13.80 -15.91 40.85
CA LEU A 38 12.43 -16.18 40.43
C LEU A 38 12.22 -15.71 38.99
N GLN A 39 11.82 -16.64 38.13
CA GLN A 39 11.42 -16.36 36.75
C GLN A 39 10.25 -15.38 36.70
N ARG A 40 10.25 -14.56 35.64
CA ARG A 40 9.20 -13.58 35.33
C ARG A 40 8.56 -13.94 33.99
N PRO A 41 7.30 -13.52 33.76
CA PRO A 41 6.72 -13.57 32.42
C PRO A 41 7.57 -12.78 31.42
N ILE A 42 7.49 -13.15 30.15
CA ILE A 42 8.01 -12.36 29.03
C ILE A 42 6.81 -11.85 28.23
N THR A 43 6.75 -10.54 27.98
CA THR A 43 5.64 -9.88 27.25
C THR A 43 6.07 -9.28 25.92
N GLY A 44 7.28 -9.64 25.49
CA GLY A 44 7.87 -9.23 24.23
C GLY A 44 9.15 -10.02 24.01
N THR A 45 9.21 -10.78 22.94
CA THR A 45 10.31 -11.70 22.63
C THR A 45 11.30 -11.10 21.64
N PHE A 46 12.52 -11.61 21.65
CA PHE A 46 13.57 -11.14 20.76
C PHE A 46 13.27 -11.52 19.30
N GLY A 47 13.37 -10.56 18.39
CA GLY A 47 13.21 -10.75 16.95
C GLY A 47 11.77 -10.63 16.45
N GLU A 48 10.80 -10.36 17.30
CA GLU A 48 9.41 -10.12 16.88
C GLU A 48 9.25 -8.77 16.16
N TYR A 49 8.19 -8.66 15.35
CA TYR A 49 7.88 -7.43 14.61
C TYR A 49 7.35 -6.33 15.54
N ARG A 50 7.86 -5.11 15.40
CA ARG A 50 7.37 -3.92 16.12
C ARG A 50 7.03 -2.80 15.14
N SER A 51 5.92 -2.12 15.41
CA SER A 51 5.44 -0.95 14.66
C SER A 51 5.21 0.25 15.58
N THR A 52 6.01 0.37 16.64
CA THR A 52 5.94 1.46 17.64
C THR A 52 6.58 2.77 17.16
N SER A 53 7.21 2.77 15.98
CA SER A 53 7.74 3.95 15.28
C SER A 53 7.28 3.94 13.81
N VAL A 54 7.47 5.06 13.09
CA VAL A 54 7.03 5.23 11.67
C VAL A 54 7.58 4.19 10.70
N GLU A 55 8.59 3.40 11.09
CA GLU A 55 9.09 2.25 10.35
C GLU A 55 8.99 0.97 11.19
N GLY A 56 8.55 -0.13 10.56
CA GLY A 56 8.62 -1.45 11.16
C GLY A 56 10.08 -1.78 11.55
N HIS A 57 10.28 -2.49 12.64
CA HIS A 57 11.62 -2.91 13.09
C HIS A 57 11.56 -4.21 13.90
N TYR A 58 12.71 -4.83 14.11
CA TYR A 58 12.80 -6.00 14.99
C TYR A 58 12.93 -5.57 16.46
N HIS A 59 12.22 -6.28 17.34
CA HIS A 59 12.42 -6.17 18.77
C HIS A 59 13.80 -6.73 19.16
N ASN A 60 14.71 -5.88 19.63
CA ASN A 60 16.11 -6.24 19.86
C ASN A 60 16.42 -6.68 21.30
N GLY A 61 15.39 -6.96 22.10
CA GLY A 61 15.51 -7.33 23.50
C GLY A 61 14.40 -8.26 23.96
N SER A 62 14.21 -8.33 25.28
CA SER A 62 13.10 -9.07 25.89
C SER A 62 12.41 -8.19 26.92
N ASP A 63 11.09 -8.12 26.85
CA ASP A 63 10.30 -7.27 27.73
C ASP A 63 9.84 -8.07 28.95
N ILE A 64 10.22 -7.58 30.14
CA ILE A 64 9.91 -8.22 31.42
C ILE A 64 9.00 -7.27 32.21
N PRO A 65 7.70 -7.59 32.37
CA PRO A 65 6.72 -6.66 32.92
C PRO A 65 6.89 -6.46 34.42
N ASN A 66 6.71 -5.22 34.87
CA ASN A 66 6.55 -4.86 36.28
C ASN A 66 6.01 -3.44 36.43
N THR A 67 5.46 -3.10 37.59
CA THR A 67 4.91 -1.75 37.79
C THR A 67 6.00 -0.69 37.86
N ALA A 68 5.72 0.52 37.39
CA ALA A 68 6.56 1.71 37.58
C ALA A 68 7.09 1.82 39.02
N GLY A 69 8.35 2.26 39.15
CA GLY A 69 9.05 2.39 40.42
C GLY A 69 9.69 1.08 40.93
N THR A 70 9.41 -0.08 40.34
CA THR A 70 10.02 -1.34 40.77
C THR A 70 11.54 -1.31 40.59
N PRO A 71 12.34 -1.66 41.61
CA PRO A 71 13.80 -1.73 41.50
C PRO A 71 14.27 -2.70 40.42
N ILE A 72 15.18 -2.22 39.57
CA ILE A 72 15.91 -3.02 38.57
C ILE A 72 17.32 -3.28 39.10
N LEU A 73 17.70 -4.55 39.09
CA LEU A 73 18.95 -5.04 39.66
C LEU A 73 19.94 -5.43 38.57
N ALA A 74 21.23 -5.12 38.78
CA ALA A 74 22.29 -5.55 37.88
C ALA A 74 22.37 -7.09 37.83
N VAL A 75 22.14 -7.67 36.66
CA VAL A 75 22.17 -9.14 36.45
C VAL A 75 23.59 -9.70 36.35
N LEU A 76 24.58 -8.83 36.15
CA LEU A 76 26.01 -9.13 36.19
C LEU A 76 26.75 -7.98 36.90
N PRO A 77 27.84 -8.25 37.65
CA PRO A 77 28.70 -7.21 38.19
C PRO A 77 29.48 -6.54 37.06
N GLY A 78 29.76 -5.24 37.17
CA GLY A 78 30.47 -4.52 36.11
C GLY A 78 30.54 -3.02 36.33
N VAL A 79 30.82 -2.31 35.25
CA VAL A 79 30.92 -0.84 35.24
C VAL A 79 29.71 -0.28 34.51
N VAL A 80 29.08 0.74 35.07
CA VAL A 80 28.02 1.51 34.39
C VAL A 80 28.65 2.26 33.21
N ALA A 81 28.37 1.81 32.00
CA ALA A 81 28.85 2.44 30.77
C ALA A 81 27.93 3.58 30.33
N VAL A 82 26.62 3.45 30.60
CA VAL A 82 25.63 4.49 30.32
C VAL A 82 24.62 4.54 31.47
N ALA A 83 24.24 5.75 31.86
CA ALA A 83 23.11 6.04 32.72
C ALA A 83 22.41 7.28 32.14
N TYR A 84 21.44 7.05 31.27
CA TYR A 84 20.77 8.08 30.50
C TYR A 84 19.33 8.27 30.96
N HIS A 85 18.95 9.52 31.20
CA HIS A 85 17.58 9.94 31.50
C HIS A 85 17.13 10.92 30.40
N ASP A 86 15.98 10.66 29.79
CA ASP A 86 15.42 11.40 28.65
C ASP A 86 14.88 12.81 29.03
N GLY A 87 14.72 13.06 30.33
CA GLY A 87 14.23 14.34 30.87
C GLY A 87 12.71 14.39 31.03
N SER A 88 12.02 13.26 30.85
CA SER A 88 10.57 13.13 30.81
C SER A 88 10.10 11.92 31.63
N THR A 89 9.36 10.99 31.01
CA THR A 89 8.70 9.84 31.62
C THR A 89 9.65 8.69 31.96
N GLY A 90 10.87 8.68 31.41
CA GLY A 90 11.76 7.53 31.51
C GLY A 90 11.56 6.50 30.39
N TYR A 91 10.70 6.79 29.40
CA TYR A 91 10.46 5.89 28.26
C TYR A 91 11.75 5.63 27.47
N ASP A 92 12.48 6.66 27.06
CA ASP A 92 13.73 6.50 26.28
C ASP A 92 14.98 6.42 27.17
N SER A 93 14.77 6.29 28.48
CA SER A 93 15.83 6.26 29.49
C SER A 93 16.37 4.85 29.70
N TYR A 94 17.67 4.73 29.91
CA TYR A 94 18.32 3.43 30.04
C TYR A 94 19.62 3.44 30.84
N VAL A 95 19.93 2.28 31.41
CA VAL A 95 21.23 1.97 32.01
C VAL A 95 21.91 0.88 31.20
N ARG A 96 23.22 1.01 30.96
CA ARG A 96 24.04 -0.06 30.39
C ARG A 96 25.16 -0.43 31.35
N VAL A 97 25.28 -1.72 31.65
CA VAL A 97 26.38 -2.28 32.44
C VAL A 97 27.29 -3.09 31.54
N THR A 98 28.59 -2.79 31.58
CA THR A 98 29.65 -3.57 30.93
C THR A 98 30.36 -4.42 31.97
N SER A 99 30.18 -5.74 31.84
CA SER A 99 30.83 -6.77 32.65
C SER A 99 32.03 -7.37 31.92
N GLN A 100 32.95 -7.99 32.65
CA GLN A 100 34.05 -8.77 32.09
C GLN A 100 33.79 -10.25 32.35
N VAL A 101 33.68 -11.05 31.28
CA VAL A 101 33.50 -12.50 31.35
C VAL A 101 34.60 -13.14 30.50
N ASN A 102 35.45 -13.95 31.13
CA ASN A 102 36.61 -14.59 30.49
C ASN A 102 37.51 -13.60 29.70
N GLY A 103 37.68 -12.37 30.21
CA GLY A 103 38.50 -11.34 29.57
C GLY A 103 37.84 -10.64 28.37
N GLN A 104 36.55 -10.91 28.11
CA GLN A 104 35.78 -10.24 27.06
C GLN A 104 34.65 -9.41 27.68
N SER A 105 34.34 -8.28 27.03
CA SER A 105 33.26 -7.40 27.46
C SER A 105 31.89 -8.03 27.19
N LYS A 106 31.02 -7.99 28.19
CA LYS A 106 29.62 -8.38 28.11
C LYS A 106 28.75 -7.18 28.45
N ASN A 107 27.89 -6.77 27.53
CA ASN A 107 27.03 -5.60 27.72
C ASN A 107 25.58 -6.03 27.92
N ILE A 108 24.93 -5.46 28.94
CA ILE A 108 23.49 -5.59 29.20
C ILE A 108 22.91 -4.18 29.32
N THR A 109 21.87 -3.88 28.55
CA THR A 109 21.12 -2.62 28.65
C THR A 109 19.73 -2.86 29.20
N TYR A 110 19.29 -1.95 30.07
CA TYR A 110 17.99 -1.93 30.70
C TYR A 110 17.28 -0.66 30.24
N TYR A 111 16.32 -0.78 29.32
CA TYR A 111 15.53 0.32 28.74
C TYR A 111 14.14 0.45 29.41
N HIS A 112 13.52 1.61 29.21
CA HIS A 112 12.29 2.05 29.89
C HIS A 112 12.48 2.12 31.41
N THR A 113 13.58 2.75 31.84
CA THR A 113 14.01 2.80 33.25
C THR A 113 14.46 4.18 33.70
N ILE A 114 14.35 4.47 34.99
CA ILE A 114 14.89 5.71 35.61
C ILE A 114 16.22 5.35 36.30
N PRO A 115 17.39 5.81 35.81
CA PRO A 115 18.69 5.49 36.39
C PRO A 115 18.84 5.99 37.84
N SER A 116 19.44 5.18 38.71
CA SER A 116 19.82 5.55 40.08
C SER A 116 21.33 5.45 40.33
N VAL A 117 22.11 5.40 39.24
CA VAL A 117 23.58 5.22 39.21
C VAL A 117 24.21 6.18 38.22
N SER A 118 25.52 6.38 38.33
CA SER A 118 26.28 7.28 37.46
C SER A 118 27.25 6.51 36.56
N VAL A 119 27.55 7.07 35.38
CA VAL A 119 28.58 6.53 34.46
C VAL A 119 29.92 6.38 35.20
N GLY A 120 30.59 5.25 35.01
CA GLY A 120 31.85 4.88 35.67
C GLY A 120 31.68 4.20 37.03
N GLN A 121 30.47 4.17 37.61
CA GLN A 121 30.20 3.48 38.87
C GLN A 121 30.41 1.96 38.72
N GLN A 122 31.12 1.36 39.68
CA GLN A 122 31.17 -0.10 39.82
C GLN A 122 29.87 -0.59 40.48
N VAL A 123 29.26 -1.62 39.90
CA VAL A 123 28.06 -2.26 40.42
C VAL A 123 28.32 -3.74 40.69
N THR A 124 27.78 -4.22 41.81
CA THR A 124 27.83 -5.64 42.18
C THR A 124 26.59 -6.38 41.70
N LEU A 125 26.66 -7.71 41.59
CA LEU A 125 25.50 -8.54 41.25
C LEU A 125 24.36 -8.27 42.24
N GLY A 126 23.16 -7.98 41.73
CA GLY A 126 21.99 -7.71 42.55
C GLY A 126 21.90 -6.30 43.14
N GLN A 127 22.87 -5.43 42.87
CA GLN A 127 22.76 -4.02 43.21
C GLN A 127 21.66 -3.34 42.37
N GLN A 128 20.82 -2.53 43.00
CA GLN A 128 19.86 -1.70 42.28
C GLN A 128 20.59 -0.65 41.42
N ILE A 129 20.21 -0.57 40.16
CA ILE A 129 20.81 0.34 39.17
C ILE A 129 19.80 1.33 38.57
N SER A 130 18.52 0.99 38.59
CA SER A 130 17.44 1.85 38.12
C SER A 130 16.11 1.40 38.73
N THR A 131 15.03 2.07 38.36
CA THR A 131 13.65 1.61 38.57
C THR A 131 12.91 1.52 37.23
N VAL A 132 11.89 0.67 37.15
CA VAL A 132 10.98 0.64 35.98
C VAL A 132 10.33 2.01 35.81
N ALA A 133 10.33 2.55 34.60
CA ALA A 133 9.72 3.85 34.32
C ALA A 133 8.19 3.75 34.19
N ILE A 134 7.71 2.73 33.47
CA ILE A 134 6.30 2.64 33.05
C ILE A 134 5.70 1.29 33.46
N ASP A 135 5.96 0.24 32.68
CA ASP A 135 5.26 -1.04 32.82
C ASP A 135 6.14 -2.29 32.57
N HIS A 136 7.38 -2.12 32.12
CA HIS A 136 8.35 -3.20 31.95
C HIS A 136 9.80 -2.69 31.94
N VAL A 137 10.75 -3.62 32.03
CA VAL A 137 12.13 -3.38 31.56
C VAL A 137 12.33 -4.05 30.22
N HIS A 138 12.83 -3.30 29.25
CA HIS A 138 13.29 -3.84 27.97
C HIS A 138 14.77 -4.22 28.11
N LEU A 139 15.06 -5.52 28.16
CA LEU A 139 16.39 -6.06 28.43
C LEU A 139 17.11 -6.40 27.11
N ILE A 140 18.16 -5.65 26.79
CA ILE A 140 19.00 -5.89 25.60
C ILE A 140 20.31 -6.56 26.02
N GLU A 141 20.59 -7.71 25.43
CA GLU A 141 21.85 -8.42 25.59
C GLU A 141 22.69 -8.34 24.31
N TYR A 142 23.99 -8.06 24.45
CA TYR A 142 24.94 -8.10 23.35
C TYR A 142 25.87 -9.32 23.47
N LYS A 143 26.33 -9.85 22.33
CA LYS A 143 27.32 -10.94 22.28
C LYS A 143 28.55 -10.62 23.13
N LEU A 144 29.09 -11.63 23.80
CA LEU A 144 30.37 -11.57 24.48
C LEU A 144 31.48 -11.15 23.49
N GLY A 145 32.20 -10.09 23.82
CA GLY A 145 33.20 -9.48 22.93
C GLY A 145 32.61 -8.77 21.70
N GLY A 146 31.29 -8.68 21.58
CA GLY A 146 30.58 -8.05 20.47
C GLY A 146 30.49 -6.52 20.57
N SER A 147 30.31 -5.87 19.42
CA SER A 147 30.02 -4.45 19.32
C SER A 147 28.64 -4.10 19.90
N ILE A 148 28.45 -2.86 20.35
CA ILE A 148 27.14 -2.33 20.75
C ILE A 148 26.23 -2.10 19.54
N SER A 149 26.78 -2.05 18.32
CA SER A 149 26.00 -1.95 17.10
C SER A 149 25.92 -3.33 16.42
N GLY A 150 24.71 -3.85 16.26
CA GLY A 150 24.41 -5.04 15.46
C GLY A 150 24.79 -6.40 16.08
N ALA A 151 25.21 -6.46 17.34
CA ALA A 151 25.56 -7.71 18.01
C ALA A 151 24.56 -8.13 19.10
N GLN A 152 23.30 -7.70 19.00
CA GLN A 152 22.25 -8.12 19.92
C GLN A 152 21.96 -9.63 19.77
N ILE A 153 21.69 -10.28 20.89
CA ILE A 153 21.38 -11.71 20.96
C ILE A 153 20.19 -11.96 21.89
N ASN A 154 19.50 -13.05 21.60
CA ASN A 154 18.32 -13.45 22.34
C ASN A 154 18.65 -13.76 23.81
N SER A 155 18.00 -13.04 24.72
CA SER A 155 18.26 -13.12 26.16
C SER A 155 17.63 -14.34 26.83
N ILE A 156 16.76 -15.08 26.15
CA ILE A 156 16.14 -16.32 26.64
C ILE A 156 16.62 -17.57 25.89
N ARG A 157 17.68 -17.45 25.07
CA ARG A 157 18.26 -18.54 24.27
C ARG A 157 18.58 -19.80 25.10
N PRO A 158 18.56 -21.01 24.51
CA PRO A 158 18.72 -22.26 25.25
C PRO A 158 20.02 -22.38 26.07
N ASN A 159 21.11 -21.83 25.54
CA ASN A 159 22.47 -22.07 26.06
C ASN A 159 23.05 -20.90 26.89
N GLY A 160 22.30 -19.82 27.13
CA GLY A 160 22.80 -18.61 27.80
C GLY A 160 21.65 -17.65 28.19
N GLY A 161 22.00 -16.44 28.59
CA GLY A 161 21.05 -15.39 28.95
C GLY A 161 20.40 -15.59 30.33
N LEU A 162 19.11 -15.28 30.42
CA LEU A 162 18.28 -15.44 31.62
C LEU A 162 18.22 -16.90 32.05
N SER A 163 18.83 -17.18 33.20
CA SER A 163 18.91 -18.50 33.81
C SER A 163 17.67 -18.83 34.63
N ASN A 164 17.45 -20.13 34.85
CA ASN A 164 16.22 -20.68 35.40
C ASN A 164 14.96 -20.33 34.60
N TYR A 165 15.11 -19.97 33.31
CA TYR A 165 13.98 -19.83 32.40
C TYR A 165 13.49 -21.21 31.97
N ASN A 166 12.33 -21.57 32.51
CA ASN A 166 11.55 -22.74 32.18
C ASN A 166 10.33 -22.31 31.34
N ASP A 167 10.22 -22.89 30.17
CA ASP A 167 9.10 -22.67 29.27
C ASP A 167 8.44 -24.02 28.97
N THR A 168 7.14 -24.08 29.16
CA THR A 168 6.32 -25.27 28.89
C THR A 168 5.21 -24.98 27.88
N TRP A 169 5.13 -23.73 27.40
CA TRP A 169 4.15 -23.31 26.44
C TRP A 169 4.75 -23.49 25.06
N LYS A 170 3.95 -24.02 24.13
CA LYS A 170 4.37 -24.10 22.73
C LYS A 170 3.93 -22.87 21.96
N PRO A 171 4.64 -22.48 20.89
CA PRO A 171 4.10 -21.57 19.90
C PRO A 171 2.80 -22.14 19.32
N ARG A 172 1.98 -21.28 18.72
CA ARG A 172 0.75 -21.69 18.05
C ARG A 172 0.72 -21.09 16.65
N ILE A 173 0.69 -21.95 15.64
CA ILE A 173 0.50 -21.52 14.26
C ILE A 173 -1.01 -21.27 14.05
N ARG A 174 -1.39 -20.02 13.82
CA ARG A 174 -2.80 -19.58 13.78
C ARG A 174 -3.40 -19.76 12.39
N TYR A 175 -2.64 -19.40 11.36
CA TYR A 175 -3.00 -19.62 9.98
C TYR A 175 -1.77 -19.72 9.11
N VAL A 176 -1.97 -20.35 7.96
CA VAL A 176 -1.04 -20.39 6.83
C VAL A 176 -1.83 -19.94 5.60
N LYS A 177 -1.33 -18.94 4.89
CA LYS A 177 -1.89 -18.43 3.64
C LYS A 177 -0.82 -18.50 2.54
N PHE A 178 -1.26 -18.40 1.30
CA PHE A 178 -0.40 -18.42 0.12
C PHE A 178 -0.56 -17.12 -0.65
N LEU A 179 0.56 -16.52 -1.04
CA LEU A 179 0.61 -15.26 -1.77
C LEU A 179 1.42 -15.49 -3.03
N LEU A 180 1.05 -14.84 -4.13
CA LEU A 180 1.92 -14.81 -5.30
C LEU A 180 3.15 -13.95 -4.98
N ASP A 181 4.34 -14.52 -5.14
CA ASP A 181 5.64 -13.89 -4.80
C ASP A 181 5.74 -12.48 -5.40
N GLY A 182 6.09 -11.50 -4.56
CA GLY A 182 6.25 -10.10 -4.95
C GLY A 182 4.95 -9.31 -5.15
N THR A 183 3.78 -9.86 -4.82
CA THR A 183 2.48 -9.18 -4.95
C THR A 183 1.68 -9.21 -3.64
N ASN A 184 0.50 -8.60 -3.61
CA ASN A 184 -0.47 -8.74 -2.51
C ASN A 184 -1.63 -9.70 -2.84
N THR A 185 -1.49 -10.52 -3.89
CA THR A 185 -2.55 -11.41 -4.36
C THR A 185 -2.52 -12.74 -3.61
N PHE A 186 -3.55 -12.99 -2.79
CA PHE A 186 -3.72 -14.27 -2.11
C PHE A 186 -4.19 -15.35 -3.07
N LEU A 187 -3.58 -16.52 -2.97
CA LEU A 187 -3.95 -17.71 -3.74
C LEU A 187 -4.69 -18.70 -2.85
N PRO A 188 -5.78 -19.33 -3.34
CA PRO A 188 -6.47 -20.35 -2.57
C PRO A 188 -5.62 -21.63 -2.52
N SER A 189 -5.68 -22.36 -1.40
CA SER A 189 -4.84 -23.54 -1.17
C SER A 189 -5.06 -24.67 -2.18
N ASN A 190 -6.21 -24.72 -2.84
CA ASN A 190 -6.56 -25.71 -3.86
C ASN A 190 -6.17 -25.31 -5.30
N SER A 191 -5.51 -24.17 -5.49
CA SER A 191 -5.04 -23.73 -6.81
C SER A 191 -3.75 -22.91 -6.68
N LEU A 192 -2.64 -23.56 -6.32
CA LEU A 192 -1.34 -22.91 -6.21
C LEU A 192 -0.51 -23.13 -7.49
N GLY A 193 -0.11 -22.05 -8.16
CA GLY A 193 0.77 -22.08 -9.33
C GLY A 193 1.92 -21.07 -9.19
N SER A 194 2.90 -21.11 -10.10
CA SER A 194 3.98 -20.13 -10.18
C SER A 194 4.88 -20.06 -8.93
N LYS A 195 5.44 -18.89 -8.62
CA LYS A 195 6.27 -18.64 -7.43
C LYS A 195 5.38 -18.16 -6.30
N ILE A 196 5.44 -18.83 -5.16
CA ILE A 196 4.58 -18.51 -4.04
C ILE A 196 5.38 -18.17 -2.78
N ASP A 197 4.82 -17.22 -2.03
CA ASP A 197 5.17 -16.95 -0.65
C ASP A 197 4.21 -17.68 0.30
N ILE A 198 4.78 -18.18 1.40
CA ILE A 198 4.02 -18.86 2.45
C ILE A 198 3.95 -17.90 3.65
N ILE A 199 2.74 -17.43 3.94
CA ILE A 199 2.48 -16.43 4.97
C ILE A 199 1.98 -17.14 6.22
N VAL A 200 2.65 -16.95 7.36
CA VAL A 200 2.39 -17.70 8.59
C VAL A 200 2.23 -16.75 9.77
N HIS A 201 1.08 -16.81 10.46
CA HIS A 201 0.93 -16.12 11.74
C HIS A 201 1.22 -17.09 12.89
N VAL A 202 2.12 -16.66 13.79
CA VAL A 202 2.48 -17.40 15.00
C VAL A 202 2.19 -16.56 16.24
N GLU A 203 1.63 -17.21 17.25
CA GLU A 203 1.48 -16.70 18.62
C GLU A 203 2.39 -17.51 19.54
N GLU A 204 3.46 -16.91 20.04
CA GLU A 204 4.31 -17.48 21.09
C GLU A 204 3.77 -17.09 22.47
N GLN A 205 3.73 -18.06 23.37
CA GLN A 205 3.20 -17.87 24.71
C GLN A 205 4.32 -17.99 25.75
N ASN A 206 4.55 -16.95 26.56
CA ASN A 206 5.53 -16.94 27.65
C ASN A 206 4.91 -16.49 28.99
N GLY A 207 3.60 -16.67 29.13
CA GLY A 207 2.83 -16.32 30.32
C GLY A 207 1.32 -16.42 30.14
N THR A 208 0.56 -15.76 31.01
CA THR A 208 -0.91 -15.82 31.04
C THR A 208 -1.61 -14.49 30.78
N SER A 209 -0.88 -13.37 30.67
CA SER A 209 -1.45 -12.10 30.21
C SER A 209 -1.64 -12.12 28.70
N SER A 210 -2.50 -11.25 28.17
CA SER A 210 -2.68 -11.09 26.72
C SER A 210 -1.35 -10.82 26.00
N SER A 211 -0.55 -9.90 26.54
CA SER A 211 0.79 -9.54 26.04
C SER A 211 1.84 -10.65 26.17
N ALA A 212 1.56 -11.71 26.94
CA ALA A 212 2.46 -12.86 27.06
C ALA A 212 1.96 -14.05 26.23
N MET A 213 0.91 -13.88 25.41
CA MET A 213 0.34 -14.94 24.57
C MET A 213 0.44 -14.66 23.07
N ASN A 214 0.93 -13.49 22.68
CA ASN A 214 0.93 -13.01 21.29
C ASN A 214 2.32 -12.58 20.81
N ASN A 215 3.37 -13.21 21.33
CA ASN A 215 4.76 -12.87 21.02
C ASN A 215 5.26 -13.55 19.73
N GLY A 216 6.43 -13.15 19.25
CA GLY A 216 7.14 -13.81 18.14
C GLY A 216 7.78 -15.14 18.54
N THR A 217 7.98 -16.02 17.56
CA THR A 217 8.63 -17.33 17.78
C THR A 217 10.16 -17.28 17.75
N TYR A 218 10.82 -18.30 18.31
CA TYR A 218 12.27 -18.46 18.22
C TYR A 218 12.71 -19.10 16.90
N ARG A 219 12.00 -20.12 16.43
CA ARG A 219 12.30 -20.87 15.20
C ARG A 219 11.05 -21.04 14.36
N ILE A 220 11.18 -20.88 13.05
CA ILE A 220 10.11 -21.15 12.10
C ILE A 220 10.67 -21.67 10.77
N GLY A 221 9.94 -22.60 10.16
CA GLY A 221 10.31 -23.20 8.90
C GLY A 221 9.17 -23.91 8.19
N TYR A 222 9.46 -24.41 6.99
CA TYR A 222 8.49 -25.15 6.18
C TYR A 222 9.15 -26.24 5.32
N LYS A 223 8.31 -27.17 4.86
CA LYS A 223 8.60 -28.20 3.85
C LYS A 223 7.38 -28.46 2.99
N ILE A 224 7.59 -29.01 1.80
CA ILE A 224 6.50 -29.53 0.97
C ILE A 224 6.60 -31.05 1.00
N LEU A 225 5.50 -31.70 1.34
CA LEU A 225 5.38 -33.15 1.44
C LEU A 225 4.45 -33.70 0.35
N SER A 226 4.56 -35.01 0.09
CA SER A 226 3.59 -35.76 -0.70
C SER A 226 2.19 -35.67 -0.08
N ALA A 227 1.15 -35.93 -0.87
CA ALA A 227 -0.24 -35.88 -0.40
C ALA A 227 -0.52 -36.74 0.85
N ASP A 228 0.19 -37.86 1.02
CA ASP A 228 0.12 -38.76 2.18
C ASP A 228 1.03 -38.34 3.36
N SER A 229 1.73 -37.21 3.24
CA SER A 229 2.70 -36.67 4.18
C SER A 229 3.90 -37.57 4.50
N GLN A 230 4.14 -38.63 3.72
CA GLN A 230 5.22 -39.60 4.00
C GLN A 230 6.58 -39.20 3.41
N THR A 231 6.57 -38.42 2.32
CA THR A 231 7.79 -38.09 1.55
C THR A 231 7.98 -36.58 1.50
N VAL A 232 9.20 -36.10 1.74
CA VAL A 232 9.55 -34.70 1.52
C VAL A 232 9.80 -34.47 0.03
N ILE A 233 8.97 -33.66 -0.61
CA ILE A 233 9.04 -33.29 -2.03
C ILE A 233 9.95 -32.09 -2.24
N TYR A 234 9.87 -31.11 -1.35
CA TYR A 234 10.75 -29.95 -1.34
C TYR A 234 11.26 -29.70 0.08
N ASN A 235 12.59 -29.63 0.20
CA ASN A 235 13.29 -29.37 1.44
C ASN A 235 14.15 -28.11 1.27
N PRO A 236 13.73 -26.95 1.81
CA PRO A 236 14.58 -25.77 1.83
C PRO A 236 15.89 -26.01 2.58
N ALA A 237 16.84 -25.09 2.42
CA ALA A 237 18.09 -25.08 3.20
C ALA A 237 17.82 -25.20 4.73
N ASP A 238 18.82 -25.69 5.46
CA ASP A 238 18.73 -25.96 6.90
C ASP A 238 17.57 -26.90 7.28
N ASN A 239 17.30 -27.88 6.42
CA ASN A 239 16.24 -28.87 6.59
C ASN A 239 14.85 -28.21 6.79
N GLY A 240 14.59 -27.15 6.03
CA GLY A 240 13.36 -26.38 6.09
C GLY A 240 13.34 -25.26 7.12
N LEU A 241 14.35 -25.14 8.01
CA LEU A 241 14.41 -24.06 9.00
C LEU A 241 14.83 -22.74 8.33
N ARG A 242 14.03 -21.70 8.49
CA ARG A 242 14.17 -20.45 7.74
C ARG A 242 14.70 -19.33 8.61
N PHE A 243 14.16 -19.23 9.81
CA PHE A 243 14.61 -18.26 10.81
C PHE A 243 14.88 -18.96 12.14
N GLU A 244 16.00 -18.58 12.75
CA GLU A 244 16.33 -18.86 14.14
C GLU A 244 16.76 -17.54 14.78
N TYR A 245 15.93 -16.99 15.66
CA TYR A 245 16.15 -15.69 16.30
C TYR A 245 17.14 -15.81 17.46
N TYR A 246 18.32 -16.33 17.17
CA TYR A 246 19.48 -16.30 18.05
C TYR A 246 20.20 -14.95 17.94
N ASN A 247 20.38 -14.46 16.71
CA ASN A 247 20.86 -13.13 16.35
C ASN A 247 19.75 -12.34 15.67
N LEU A 248 19.79 -11.00 15.78
CA LEU A 248 18.85 -10.14 15.09
C LEU A 248 19.27 -9.90 13.64
N PRO A 249 18.38 -10.06 12.64
CA PRO A 249 18.61 -9.48 11.31
C PRO A 249 18.63 -7.94 11.37
N GLY A 250 19.18 -7.29 10.33
CA GLY A 250 19.10 -5.83 10.20
C GLY A 250 17.67 -5.33 9.99
N ASN A 251 17.30 -4.19 10.60
CA ASN A 251 15.94 -3.63 10.51
C ASN A 251 15.47 -3.36 9.08
N ASN A 252 16.39 -3.04 8.17
CA ASN A 252 16.10 -2.87 6.74
C ASN A 252 15.50 -4.12 6.07
N TYR A 253 15.60 -5.28 6.71
CA TYR A 253 15.06 -6.56 6.23
C TYR A 253 13.74 -6.95 6.89
N VAL A 254 13.19 -6.15 7.80
CA VAL A 254 12.02 -6.54 8.61
C VAL A 254 10.78 -6.80 7.75
N ASN A 255 10.53 -5.98 6.74
CA ASN A 255 9.38 -6.13 5.84
C ASN A 255 9.61 -7.19 4.74
N ILE A 256 10.81 -7.77 4.68
CA ILE A 256 11.10 -8.96 3.87
C ILE A 256 10.87 -10.21 4.71
N ASN A 257 11.15 -10.17 6.02
CA ASN A 257 10.88 -11.30 6.92
C ASN A 257 9.41 -11.40 7.32
N TYR A 258 8.76 -10.26 7.54
CA TYR A 258 7.38 -10.15 8.00
C TYR A 258 6.47 -9.56 6.92
N TYR A 259 5.27 -10.13 6.79
CA TYR A 259 4.22 -9.62 5.92
C TYR A 259 3.60 -8.38 6.56
N LYS A 260 4.12 -7.20 6.17
CA LYS A 260 3.76 -5.89 6.72
C LYS A 260 2.25 -5.63 6.79
N PRO A 261 1.42 -5.96 5.77
CA PRO A 261 -0.02 -5.65 5.82
C PRO A 261 -0.79 -6.28 6.98
N GLU A 262 -0.30 -7.40 7.54
CA GLU A 262 -0.94 -8.08 8.68
C GLU A 262 -0.08 -8.08 9.95
N SER A 263 1.15 -7.55 9.90
CA SER A 263 2.08 -7.54 11.04
C SER A 263 1.94 -6.27 11.88
N SER A 264 1.95 -6.43 13.20
CA SER A 264 1.93 -5.33 14.18
C SER A 264 2.74 -5.70 15.43
N THR A 265 2.85 -4.77 16.37
CA THR A 265 3.42 -5.01 17.71
C THR A 265 2.76 -6.17 18.48
N SER A 266 1.59 -6.65 18.06
CA SER A 266 0.83 -7.70 18.73
C SER A 266 0.39 -8.84 17.81
N GLN A 267 0.85 -8.85 16.57
CA GLN A 267 0.54 -9.86 15.56
C GLN A 267 1.76 -10.06 14.66
N HIS A 268 2.33 -11.27 14.67
CA HIS A 268 3.61 -11.54 14.01
C HIS A 268 3.41 -12.49 12.83
N VAL A 269 3.39 -11.93 11.62
CA VAL A 269 3.06 -12.64 10.40
C VAL A 269 4.30 -12.77 9.52
N TYR A 270 4.86 -13.97 9.44
CA TYR A 270 6.12 -14.28 8.76
C TYR A 270 5.89 -14.59 7.28
N ILE A 271 6.80 -14.15 6.42
CA ILE A 271 6.97 -14.69 5.06
C ILE A 271 8.01 -15.81 5.17
N VAL A 272 7.57 -17.03 5.49
CA VAL A 272 8.50 -18.13 5.85
C VAL A 272 9.34 -18.59 4.66
N THR A 273 8.90 -18.35 3.43
CA THR A 273 9.64 -18.62 2.20
C THR A 273 10.93 -17.80 2.10
N ASN A 274 10.95 -16.58 2.63
CA ASN A 274 12.08 -15.66 2.53
C ASN A 274 13.34 -16.13 3.28
N GLY A 275 14.45 -15.45 2.99
CA GLY A 275 15.79 -15.78 3.47
C GLY A 275 16.51 -16.86 2.66
N SER A 276 17.69 -17.26 3.12
CA SER A 276 18.51 -18.31 2.50
C SER A 276 18.75 -19.52 3.42
N GLY A 277 17.91 -19.67 4.46
CA GLY A 277 18.05 -20.67 5.53
C GLY A 277 18.56 -20.03 6.83
N ALA A 278 18.15 -20.60 7.97
CA ALA A 278 18.44 -20.05 9.28
C ALA A 278 19.94 -19.90 9.58
N SER A 279 20.79 -20.82 9.12
CA SER A 279 22.25 -20.74 9.29
C SER A 279 22.82 -19.52 8.55
N ASN A 280 22.33 -19.27 7.32
CA ASN A 280 22.77 -18.14 6.51
C ASN A 280 22.29 -16.80 7.10
N VAL A 281 21.00 -16.71 7.45
CA VAL A 281 20.42 -15.51 8.07
C VAL A 281 21.13 -15.21 9.40
N THR A 282 21.42 -16.22 10.21
CA THR A 282 22.14 -16.04 11.48
C THR A 282 23.57 -15.53 11.29
N ALA A 283 24.26 -15.99 10.24
CA ALA A 283 25.64 -15.62 9.95
C ALA A 283 25.78 -14.23 9.29
N THR A 284 24.84 -13.86 8.42
CA THR A 284 24.89 -12.62 7.63
C THR A 284 24.03 -11.49 8.22
N GLN A 285 23.05 -11.84 9.07
CA GLN A 285 22.00 -10.94 9.57
C GLN A 285 21.18 -10.29 8.44
N ALA A 286 21.17 -10.90 7.25
CA ALA A 286 20.42 -10.44 6.09
C ALA A 286 19.28 -11.40 5.75
N VAL A 287 18.15 -10.84 5.31
CA VAL A 287 17.00 -11.61 4.77
C VAL A 287 16.75 -11.15 3.35
N THR A 288 16.83 -12.08 2.40
CA THR A 288 16.58 -11.83 0.98
C THR A 288 15.19 -12.34 0.59
N ASN A 289 14.57 -11.73 -0.43
CA ASN A 289 13.37 -12.30 -1.03
C ASN A 289 13.66 -13.72 -1.58
N ASN A 290 12.75 -14.65 -1.37
CA ASN A 290 12.82 -16.05 -1.81
C ASN A 290 11.42 -16.67 -1.78
N PHE A 291 11.19 -17.68 -2.60
CA PHE A 291 9.86 -18.22 -2.86
C PHE A 291 9.92 -19.74 -3.00
N TRP A 292 8.78 -20.40 -2.85
CA TRP A 292 8.64 -21.76 -3.38
C TRP A 292 8.13 -21.69 -4.83
N ASN A 293 8.92 -22.18 -5.78
CA ASN A 293 8.49 -22.27 -7.18
C ASN A 293 7.76 -23.58 -7.41
N VAL A 294 6.43 -23.51 -7.51
CA VAL A 294 5.55 -24.67 -7.73
C VAL A 294 5.89 -25.38 -9.04
N ASN A 295 6.27 -24.62 -10.07
CA ASN A 295 6.53 -25.15 -11.42
C ASN A 295 7.77 -26.06 -11.50
N ASN A 296 8.56 -26.13 -10.41
CA ASN A 296 9.68 -27.07 -10.30
C ASN A 296 9.23 -28.50 -9.93
N HIS A 297 7.94 -28.72 -9.69
CA HIS A 297 7.37 -30.01 -9.30
C HIS A 297 6.15 -30.35 -10.17
N PRO A 298 5.81 -31.64 -10.36
CA PRO A 298 4.59 -32.02 -11.06
C PRO A 298 3.34 -31.40 -10.42
N TYR A 299 2.38 -30.94 -11.22
CA TYR A 299 1.10 -30.46 -10.67
C TYR A 299 0.31 -31.62 -10.06
N SER A 300 -0.04 -31.51 -8.78
CA SER A 300 -0.66 -32.59 -7.99
C SER A 300 -1.15 -32.06 -6.63
N ASN A 301 -1.65 -32.97 -5.80
CA ASN A 301 -1.90 -32.69 -4.40
C ASN A 301 -0.61 -32.84 -3.58
N TYR A 302 -0.36 -31.87 -2.71
CA TYR A 302 0.76 -31.84 -1.78
C TYR A 302 0.29 -31.41 -0.39
N VAL A 303 1.21 -31.42 0.57
CA VAL A 303 0.99 -30.88 1.91
C VAL A 303 2.09 -29.89 2.24
N VAL A 304 1.72 -28.67 2.60
CA VAL A 304 2.65 -27.70 3.17
C VAL A 304 2.75 -27.96 4.67
N MET A 305 3.91 -28.45 5.10
CA MET A 305 4.25 -28.61 6.50
C MET A 305 4.92 -27.32 6.98
N VAL A 306 4.30 -26.63 7.93
CA VAL A 306 4.90 -25.47 8.62
C VAL A 306 5.15 -25.85 10.06
N PHE A 307 6.33 -25.53 10.56
CA PHE A 307 6.71 -25.84 11.94
C PHE A 307 7.32 -24.62 12.62
N SER A 308 7.13 -24.54 13.94
CA SER A 308 7.65 -23.50 14.79
C SER A 308 8.08 -24.09 16.13
N GLU A 309 9.14 -23.57 16.72
CA GLU A 309 9.73 -24.05 17.99
C GLU A 309 10.19 -22.86 18.83
N ASP A 310 9.97 -22.91 20.14
CA ASP A 310 10.45 -21.92 21.09
C ASP A 310 11.91 -22.15 21.51
N THR A 311 12.40 -21.40 22.51
CA THR A 311 13.77 -21.57 23.03
C THR A 311 13.97 -22.79 23.93
N ARG A 312 12.93 -23.60 24.19
CA ARG A 312 12.96 -24.79 25.05
C ARG A 312 12.54 -26.07 24.34
N GLY A 313 12.31 -26.02 23.04
CA GLY A 313 11.94 -27.16 22.22
C GLY A 313 10.44 -27.48 22.26
N ASN A 314 9.61 -26.62 22.87
CA ASN A 314 8.17 -26.71 22.69
C ASN A 314 7.86 -26.28 21.27
N ALA A 315 7.06 -27.08 20.56
CA ALA A 315 6.89 -26.91 19.12
C ALA A 315 5.44 -27.09 18.69
N ASP A 316 5.10 -26.47 17.58
CA ASP A 316 3.86 -26.65 16.85
C ASP A 316 4.16 -26.95 15.39
N THR A 317 3.31 -27.77 14.78
CA THR A 317 3.43 -28.14 13.37
C THR A 317 2.05 -28.29 12.79
N VAL A 318 1.81 -27.63 11.67
CA VAL A 318 0.56 -27.73 10.92
C VAL A 318 0.83 -28.28 9.53
N PHE A 319 -0.14 -29.01 9.00
CA PHE A 319 -0.11 -29.64 7.70
C PHE A 319 -1.28 -29.11 6.89
N ILE A 320 -0.98 -28.38 5.83
CA ILE A 320 -1.98 -27.71 4.99
C ILE A 320 -2.07 -28.47 3.67
N PRO A 321 -3.16 -29.22 3.41
CA PRO A 321 -3.39 -29.82 2.11
C PRO A 321 -3.47 -28.73 1.05
N ILE A 322 -2.76 -28.92 -0.05
CA ILE A 322 -2.78 -28.01 -1.20
C ILE A 322 -2.95 -28.80 -2.50
N THR A 323 -3.45 -28.12 -3.51
CA THR A 323 -3.47 -28.62 -4.90
C THR A 323 -2.75 -27.61 -5.76
N THR A 324 -1.78 -28.09 -6.54
CA THR A 324 -1.02 -27.23 -7.45
C THR A 324 -1.56 -27.31 -8.87
N THR A 325 -1.42 -26.23 -9.62
CA THR A 325 -1.99 -26.08 -10.97
C THR A 325 -1.10 -25.24 -11.88
N ASP A 326 -1.18 -25.50 -13.19
CA ASP A 326 -0.71 -24.62 -14.27
C ASP A 326 -1.77 -23.61 -14.72
N VAL A 327 -2.97 -23.65 -14.12
CA VAL A 327 -4.04 -22.70 -14.42
C VAL A 327 -3.65 -21.36 -13.83
N ASP A 328 -3.52 -20.38 -14.72
CA ASP A 328 -3.41 -18.98 -14.35
C ASP A 328 -4.73 -18.49 -13.72
N LEU A 329 -4.63 -17.86 -12.55
CA LEU A 329 -5.75 -17.37 -11.75
C LEU A 329 -5.73 -15.85 -11.62
N ILE A 330 -4.80 -15.17 -12.29
CA ILE A 330 -4.59 -13.74 -12.16
C ILE A 330 -5.32 -13.09 -13.32
N PRO A 331 -6.37 -12.29 -13.07
CA PRO A 331 -6.98 -11.51 -14.12
C PRO A 331 -5.98 -10.53 -14.75
N PRO A 332 -6.11 -10.23 -16.06
CA PRO A 332 -5.39 -9.11 -16.66
C PRO A 332 -5.69 -7.80 -15.94
N GLN A 333 -4.81 -6.81 -16.11
CA GLN A 333 -5.10 -5.45 -15.66
C GLN A 333 -6.30 -4.86 -16.43
N ALA A 334 -7.02 -3.94 -15.81
CA ALA A 334 -8.13 -3.25 -16.45
C ALA A 334 -7.63 -2.48 -17.69
N PRO A 335 -8.36 -2.51 -18.81
CA PRO A 335 -8.04 -1.66 -19.95
C PRO A 335 -8.41 -0.20 -19.64
N GLN A 336 -7.54 0.73 -19.97
CA GLN A 336 -7.86 2.16 -19.91
C GLN A 336 -8.57 2.56 -21.21
N MET A 337 -9.88 2.78 -21.14
CA MET A 337 -10.63 3.28 -22.28
C MET A 337 -10.31 4.76 -22.47
N ASN A 338 -10.03 5.18 -23.70
CA ASN A 338 -9.49 6.51 -23.97
C ASN A 338 -10.54 7.47 -24.55
N PHE A 339 -11.45 6.96 -25.40
CA PHE A 339 -12.44 7.79 -26.07
C PHE A 339 -13.59 7.00 -26.68
N VAL A 340 -14.69 7.70 -26.96
CA VAL A 340 -15.77 7.33 -27.89
C VAL A 340 -16.10 8.56 -28.74
N LYS A 341 -15.90 8.47 -30.06
CA LYS A 341 -16.05 9.60 -31.00
C LYS A 341 -16.87 9.24 -32.23
N ARG A 342 -17.52 10.25 -32.82
CA ARG A 342 -18.19 10.11 -34.11
C ARG A 342 -17.14 10.09 -35.22
N ASP A 343 -17.25 9.13 -36.13
CA ASP A 343 -16.42 9.09 -37.34
C ASP A 343 -17.17 9.69 -38.54
N ASP A 344 -18.44 9.32 -38.69
CA ASP A 344 -19.32 9.78 -39.77
C ASP A 344 -20.81 9.63 -39.37
N VAL A 345 -21.74 9.83 -40.29
CA VAL A 345 -23.17 9.55 -40.08
C VAL A 345 -23.36 8.10 -39.63
N ASN A 346 -23.99 7.93 -38.46
CA ASN A 346 -24.27 6.64 -37.84
C ASN A 346 -23.03 5.76 -37.58
N HIS A 347 -21.81 6.30 -37.56
CA HIS A 347 -20.60 5.54 -37.29
C HIS A 347 -19.78 6.22 -36.19
N PHE A 348 -19.31 5.41 -35.25
CA PHE A 348 -18.47 5.88 -34.16
C PHE A 348 -17.33 4.89 -33.93
N SER A 349 -16.22 5.40 -33.42
CA SER A 349 -15.09 4.60 -32.96
C SER A 349 -14.85 4.81 -31.47
N PHE A 350 -14.29 3.80 -30.84
CA PHE A 350 -13.75 3.89 -29.49
C PHE A 350 -12.35 3.28 -29.47
N GLY A 351 -11.53 3.70 -28.52
CA GLY A 351 -10.15 3.24 -28.37
C GLY A 351 -9.75 3.09 -26.91
N TRP A 352 -8.71 2.30 -26.67
CA TRP A 352 -8.21 1.98 -25.32
C TRP A 352 -6.72 1.66 -25.36
N ASN A 353 -6.06 1.73 -24.20
CA ASN A 353 -4.69 1.25 -24.02
C ASN A 353 -4.72 -0.26 -23.71
N ILE A 354 -3.83 -1.01 -24.36
CA ILE A 354 -3.73 -2.46 -24.18
C ILE A 354 -2.96 -2.74 -22.86
N PRO A 355 -3.55 -3.51 -21.92
CA PRO A 355 -2.84 -3.96 -20.72
C PRO A 355 -1.57 -4.75 -21.07
N PRO A 356 -0.47 -4.62 -20.30
CA PRO A 356 0.81 -5.25 -20.63
C PRO A 356 0.86 -6.77 -20.32
N ASP A 357 -0.27 -7.40 -19.97
CA ASP A 357 -0.35 -8.79 -19.56
C ASP A 357 0.08 -9.77 -20.68
N PRO A 358 1.11 -10.61 -20.47
CA PRO A 358 1.67 -11.48 -21.51
C PRO A 358 0.72 -12.53 -22.09
N ASP A 359 -0.31 -12.90 -21.33
CA ASP A 359 -1.33 -13.90 -21.66
C ASP A 359 -2.66 -13.27 -22.08
N LEU A 360 -2.70 -11.95 -22.33
CA LEU A 360 -3.89 -11.27 -22.82
C LEU A 360 -4.41 -11.93 -24.10
N LYS A 361 -5.70 -12.30 -24.09
CA LYS A 361 -6.41 -12.92 -25.22
C LYS A 361 -7.21 -11.90 -26.03
N GLY A 362 -7.82 -10.93 -25.35
CA GLY A 362 -8.62 -9.88 -25.98
C GLY A 362 -9.51 -9.16 -24.99
N PHE A 363 -10.65 -8.65 -25.47
CA PHE A 363 -11.51 -7.76 -24.71
C PHE A 363 -12.99 -8.10 -24.84
N ARG A 364 -13.78 -7.74 -23.83
CA ARG A 364 -15.24 -7.79 -23.86
C ARG A 364 -15.80 -6.39 -23.72
N LEU A 365 -16.54 -5.95 -24.74
CA LEU A 365 -17.20 -4.66 -24.76
C LEU A 365 -18.64 -4.81 -24.29
N PHE A 366 -19.03 -3.99 -23.32
CA PHE A 366 -20.41 -3.86 -22.89
C PHE A 366 -20.95 -2.49 -23.27
N TYR A 367 -22.25 -2.44 -23.57
CA TYR A 367 -22.95 -1.20 -23.88
C TYR A 367 -24.20 -1.01 -23.03
N SER A 368 -24.60 0.23 -22.83
CA SER A 368 -25.82 0.64 -22.15
C SER A 368 -26.49 1.81 -22.89
N LEU A 369 -27.83 1.84 -22.87
CA LEU A 369 -28.63 2.94 -23.41
C LEU A 369 -29.11 3.92 -22.34
N ASN A 370 -28.91 3.58 -21.06
CA ASN A 370 -29.39 4.37 -19.92
C ASN A 370 -28.29 4.63 -18.87
N GLY A 371 -27.07 4.16 -19.11
CA GLY A 371 -25.94 4.27 -18.18
C GLY A 371 -25.96 3.27 -17.01
N SER A 372 -27.06 2.54 -16.77
CA SER A 372 -27.20 1.65 -15.60
C SER A 372 -27.24 0.16 -15.94
N THR A 373 -27.85 -0.23 -17.05
CA THR A 373 -27.98 -1.65 -17.45
C THR A 373 -27.12 -1.94 -18.66
N TYR A 374 -26.10 -2.78 -18.48
CA TYR A 374 -25.14 -3.11 -19.53
C TYR A 374 -25.38 -4.49 -20.15
N GLN A 375 -25.19 -4.59 -21.47
CA GLN A 375 -25.28 -5.82 -22.23
C GLN A 375 -23.97 -6.06 -23.01
N LEU A 376 -23.57 -7.33 -23.14
CA LEU A 376 -22.39 -7.69 -23.93
C LEU A 376 -22.65 -7.36 -25.41
N LYS A 377 -21.78 -6.54 -25.99
CA LYS A 377 -21.79 -6.20 -27.41
C LYS A 377 -20.98 -7.20 -28.23
N ASP A 378 -19.70 -7.32 -27.89
CA ASP A 378 -18.73 -8.16 -28.58
C ASP A 378 -17.68 -8.65 -27.58
N ASN A 379 -16.99 -9.75 -27.92
CA ASN A 379 -16.07 -10.46 -27.03
C ASN A 379 -14.70 -10.66 -27.66
N GLU A 380 -13.82 -11.40 -26.97
CA GLU A 380 -12.43 -11.60 -27.36
C GLU A 380 -12.22 -12.34 -28.70
N SER A 381 -13.29 -12.89 -29.30
CA SER A 381 -13.25 -13.45 -30.66
C SER A 381 -13.32 -12.36 -31.74
N VAL A 382 -13.83 -11.18 -31.40
CA VAL A 382 -13.95 -10.00 -32.28
C VAL A 382 -12.93 -8.94 -31.87
N LEU A 383 -12.86 -8.65 -30.57
CA LEU A 383 -11.94 -7.69 -29.97
C LEU A 383 -10.69 -8.43 -29.46
N THR A 384 -9.79 -8.81 -30.37
CA THR A 384 -8.57 -9.57 -30.07
C THR A 384 -7.53 -8.71 -29.33
N ASN A 385 -6.55 -9.36 -28.70
CA ASN A 385 -5.42 -8.71 -27.99
C ASN A 385 -4.56 -7.77 -28.86
N SER A 386 -4.68 -7.83 -30.18
CA SER A 386 -3.95 -6.98 -31.12
C SER A 386 -4.67 -5.66 -31.44
N LEU A 387 -5.90 -5.49 -30.96
CA LEU A 387 -6.72 -4.30 -31.21
C LEU A 387 -6.63 -3.34 -30.03
N ASN A 388 -6.61 -2.05 -30.34
CA ASN A 388 -6.66 -0.93 -29.40
C ASN A 388 -7.75 0.08 -29.75
N GLY A 389 -8.64 -0.29 -30.68
CA GLY A 389 -9.76 0.50 -31.13
C GLY A 389 -10.64 -0.29 -32.09
N PHE A 390 -11.90 0.09 -32.18
CA PHE A 390 -12.86 -0.54 -33.08
C PHE A 390 -13.96 0.45 -33.48
N GLN A 391 -14.53 0.27 -34.68
CA GLN A 391 -15.60 1.11 -35.21
C GLN A 391 -16.92 0.32 -35.28
N TYR A 392 -18.02 0.94 -34.87
CA TYR A 392 -19.36 0.39 -35.00
C TYR A 392 -20.30 1.34 -35.75
N SER A 393 -21.28 0.75 -36.43
CA SER A 393 -22.46 1.48 -36.89
C SER A 393 -23.51 1.55 -35.78
N TYR A 394 -24.08 2.73 -35.54
CA TYR A 394 -25.18 2.94 -34.61
C TYR A 394 -26.13 4.01 -35.18
N ASN A 395 -27.33 3.58 -35.54
CA ASN A 395 -28.34 4.38 -36.24
C ASN A 395 -29.48 4.87 -35.34
N GLN A 396 -29.29 4.80 -34.02
CA GLN A 396 -30.27 5.28 -33.05
C GLN A 396 -29.80 6.64 -32.50
N MET A 397 -30.76 7.44 -32.05
CA MET A 397 -30.50 8.77 -31.48
C MET A 397 -30.33 8.75 -29.95
N ASN A 398 -30.55 7.61 -29.30
CA ASN A 398 -30.35 7.46 -27.87
C ASN A 398 -28.85 7.48 -27.54
N PRO A 399 -28.43 8.02 -26.38
CA PRO A 399 -27.04 7.93 -25.95
C PRO A 399 -26.61 6.46 -25.81
N LEU A 400 -25.34 6.21 -26.10
CA LEU A 400 -24.69 4.92 -25.95
C LEU A 400 -23.51 5.09 -24.99
N TYR A 401 -23.47 4.27 -23.95
CA TYR A 401 -22.40 4.24 -22.95
C TYR A 401 -21.68 2.91 -23.04
N LEU A 402 -20.36 2.92 -23.01
CA LEU A 402 -19.49 1.79 -23.27
C LEU A 402 -18.52 1.59 -22.12
N LYS A 403 -18.25 0.31 -21.81
CA LYS A 403 -17.16 -0.08 -20.91
C LYS A 403 -16.51 -1.36 -21.40
N LEU A 404 -15.24 -1.51 -21.09
CA LEU A 404 -14.39 -2.58 -21.60
C LEU A 404 -13.80 -3.40 -20.46
N PHE A 405 -13.64 -4.71 -20.71
CA PHE A 405 -12.93 -5.62 -19.84
C PHE A 405 -11.83 -6.32 -20.65
N ALA A 406 -10.66 -6.52 -20.06
CA ALA A 406 -9.60 -7.37 -20.60
C ALA A 406 -9.82 -8.83 -20.18
N VAL A 407 -9.37 -9.74 -21.04
CA VAL A 407 -9.60 -11.18 -20.92
C VAL A 407 -8.31 -11.91 -21.25
N ASP A 408 -7.89 -12.84 -20.40
CA ASP A 408 -6.69 -13.65 -20.62
C ASP A 408 -6.94 -14.90 -21.47
N SER A 409 -5.85 -15.63 -21.74
CA SER A 409 -5.82 -16.89 -22.45
C SER A 409 -5.81 -18.11 -21.53
N ALA A 410 -6.06 -17.93 -20.23
CA ALA A 410 -6.09 -19.02 -19.26
C ALA A 410 -7.21 -20.04 -19.57
N VAL A 411 -6.98 -21.30 -19.18
CA VAL A 411 -7.94 -22.41 -19.38
C VAL A 411 -9.28 -22.11 -18.70
N VAL A 412 -9.21 -21.56 -17.48
CA VAL A 412 -10.34 -20.89 -16.84
C VAL A 412 -10.12 -19.41 -17.07
N THR A 413 -10.83 -18.85 -18.05
CA THR A 413 -10.63 -17.47 -18.49
C THR A 413 -10.93 -16.48 -17.36
N ASN A 414 -9.94 -15.67 -16.99
CA ASN A 414 -10.13 -14.57 -16.06
C ASN A 414 -10.51 -13.29 -16.82
N VAL A 415 -11.20 -12.39 -16.12
CA VAL A 415 -11.69 -11.12 -16.65
C VAL A 415 -11.25 -10.04 -15.69
N SER A 416 -10.65 -8.97 -16.21
CA SER A 416 -10.17 -7.83 -15.43
C SER A 416 -11.31 -7.11 -14.69
N GLU A 417 -10.95 -6.12 -13.87
CA GLU A 417 -11.88 -5.03 -13.54
C GLU A 417 -12.29 -4.26 -14.81
N GLN A 418 -13.35 -3.46 -14.73
CA GLN A 418 -13.84 -2.66 -15.87
C GLN A 418 -12.97 -1.41 -16.12
N SER A 419 -13.02 -0.89 -17.35
CA SER A 419 -12.63 0.49 -17.66
C SER A 419 -13.62 1.51 -17.12
N ASP A 420 -13.24 2.79 -17.18
CA ASP A 420 -14.20 3.91 -17.13
C ASP A 420 -15.26 3.80 -18.23
N VAL A 421 -16.39 4.45 -17.97
CA VAL A 421 -17.50 4.51 -18.90
C VAL A 421 -17.42 5.77 -19.74
N TYR A 422 -17.22 5.60 -21.04
CA TYR A 422 -17.34 6.66 -22.03
C TYR A 422 -18.58 6.49 -22.89
N GLY A 423 -19.08 7.58 -23.45
CA GLY A 423 -20.30 7.56 -24.24
C GLY A 423 -20.33 8.50 -25.43
N ILE A 424 -21.39 8.35 -26.22
CA ILE A 424 -21.68 9.16 -27.39
C ILE A 424 -23.18 9.31 -27.59
N ARG A 425 -23.61 10.45 -28.14
CA ARG A 425 -24.94 10.64 -28.73
C ARG A 425 -24.78 11.28 -30.10
N MET A 426 -25.39 10.69 -31.12
CA MET A 426 -25.33 11.18 -32.50
C MET A 426 -26.73 11.58 -32.97
N LEU A 427 -27.05 12.86 -32.85
CA LEU A 427 -28.28 13.45 -33.39
C LEU A 427 -28.01 14.08 -34.76
N ASP A 428 -29.09 14.41 -35.47
CA ASP A 428 -29.05 15.31 -36.63
C ASP A 428 -29.10 16.77 -36.15
N ASP A 429 -28.20 17.11 -35.23
CA ASP A 429 -27.98 18.47 -34.76
C ASP A 429 -26.63 18.99 -35.28
N ASP A 430 -26.48 20.31 -35.32
CA ASP A 430 -25.21 20.97 -35.62
C ASP A 430 -24.36 21.16 -34.35
N LYS A 431 -24.68 20.43 -33.26
CA LYS A 431 -24.05 20.59 -31.95
C LYS A 431 -22.93 19.57 -31.78
N LYS A 432 -21.83 20.04 -31.19
CA LYS A 432 -20.66 19.23 -30.88
C LYS A 432 -20.24 19.56 -29.46
N ILE A 433 -20.64 18.71 -28.52
CA ILE A 433 -20.20 18.78 -27.13
C ILE A 433 -19.13 17.71 -26.92
N LEU A 434 -18.02 18.08 -26.29
CA LEU A 434 -17.03 17.13 -25.80
C LEU A 434 -17.13 17.06 -24.29
N ILE A 435 -17.25 15.84 -23.75
CA ILE A 435 -17.04 15.58 -22.32
C ILE A 435 -15.61 15.06 -22.17
N VAL A 436 -14.75 15.85 -21.54
CA VAL A 436 -13.39 15.50 -21.19
C VAL A 436 -13.37 15.02 -19.76
N ASP A 437 -12.82 13.83 -19.58
CA ASP A 437 -12.59 13.21 -18.28
C ASP A 437 -11.14 13.43 -17.89
N GLY A 438 -10.90 14.28 -16.90
CA GLY A 438 -9.58 14.57 -16.35
C GLY A 438 -9.50 14.21 -14.88
N PHE A 439 -10.22 13.15 -14.48
CA PHE A 439 -10.23 12.64 -13.12
C PHE A 439 -9.53 11.29 -13.08
N ASP A 440 -8.40 11.22 -12.38
CA ASP A 440 -7.58 10.01 -12.29
C ASP A 440 -7.42 9.51 -10.83
N ARG A 441 -7.74 10.36 -9.84
CA ARG A 441 -7.57 10.06 -8.42
C ARG A 441 -8.54 9.01 -7.90
N TYR A 442 -8.02 7.90 -7.39
CA TYR A 442 -8.84 6.92 -6.66
C TYR A 442 -8.10 6.28 -5.48
N GLY A 443 -8.86 5.86 -4.47
CA GLY A 443 -8.35 5.25 -3.25
C GLY A 443 -7.50 6.21 -2.41
N GLY A 444 -6.79 5.65 -1.42
CA GLY A 444 -5.90 6.45 -0.56
C GLY A 444 -6.64 7.57 0.19
N SER A 445 -6.24 8.82 -0.06
CA SER A 445 -6.86 10.04 0.48
C SER A 445 -7.90 10.66 -0.46
N GLY A 446 -8.19 10.04 -1.60
CA GLY A 446 -9.32 10.41 -2.46
C GLY A 446 -10.63 9.92 -1.89
N SER A 447 -11.69 10.65 -2.21
CA SER A 447 -13.07 10.35 -1.88
C SER A 447 -13.65 9.23 -2.75
N TRP A 448 -13.22 9.14 -4.02
CA TRP A 448 -13.55 8.03 -4.89
C TRP A 448 -12.68 6.81 -4.59
N ALA A 449 -13.29 5.64 -4.39
CA ALA A 449 -12.56 4.44 -3.96
C ALA A 449 -12.16 3.48 -5.09
N ASN A 450 -12.78 3.59 -6.26
CA ASN A 450 -12.66 2.58 -7.31
C ASN A 450 -11.69 3.01 -8.41
N PRO A 451 -10.92 2.10 -9.03
CA PRO A 451 -10.01 2.42 -10.14
C PRO A 451 -10.73 2.64 -11.49
N PHE A 452 -12.05 2.85 -11.44
CA PHE A 452 -12.90 3.13 -12.60
C PHE A 452 -14.10 3.96 -12.13
N HIS A 453 -14.78 4.67 -13.03
CA HIS A 453 -16.01 5.40 -12.74
C HIS A 453 -16.92 5.57 -13.98
N ASP A 454 -18.06 6.22 -13.79
CA ASP A 454 -19.06 6.47 -14.85
C ASP A 454 -19.51 7.94 -14.93
N PHE A 455 -18.65 8.89 -14.54
CA PHE A 455 -19.03 10.30 -14.40
C PHE A 455 -19.50 10.96 -15.70
N VAL A 456 -19.02 10.49 -16.86
CA VAL A 456 -19.56 10.88 -18.18
C VAL A 456 -21.06 10.62 -18.27
N VAL A 457 -21.59 9.56 -17.65
CA VAL A 457 -23.03 9.25 -17.62
C VAL A 457 -23.80 10.37 -16.93
N SER A 458 -23.38 10.77 -15.73
CA SER A 458 -24.05 11.82 -14.94
C SER A 458 -24.10 13.16 -15.69
N HIS A 459 -23.01 13.52 -16.37
CA HIS A 459 -22.94 14.73 -17.19
C HIS A 459 -23.77 14.61 -18.47
N ALA A 460 -23.66 13.52 -19.21
CA ALA A 460 -24.40 13.32 -20.46
C ALA A 460 -25.93 13.21 -20.28
N GLN A 461 -26.39 12.88 -19.08
CA GLN A 461 -27.82 12.78 -18.76
C GLN A 461 -28.47 14.14 -18.45
N SER A 462 -27.72 15.19 -18.13
CA SER A 462 -28.28 16.52 -17.85
C SER A 462 -28.68 17.30 -19.10
N PHE A 463 -28.36 16.79 -20.30
CA PHE A 463 -28.70 17.44 -21.56
C PHE A 463 -29.12 16.46 -22.67
N ASN A 464 -29.70 17.01 -23.74
CA ASN A 464 -30.32 16.26 -24.83
C ASN A 464 -29.73 16.53 -26.23
N LEU A 465 -28.42 16.78 -26.31
CA LEU A 465 -27.69 17.15 -27.53
C LEU A 465 -26.66 16.07 -27.89
N SER A 466 -26.11 16.13 -29.11
CA SER A 466 -24.97 15.30 -29.49
C SER A 466 -23.76 15.56 -28.60
N PHE A 467 -23.08 14.49 -28.19
CA PHE A 467 -21.84 14.57 -27.46
C PHE A 467 -20.90 13.42 -27.82
N GLU A 468 -19.61 13.66 -27.62
CA GLU A 468 -18.53 12.69 -27.61
C GLU A 468 -17.84 12.73 -26.26
N SER A 469 -17.01 11.74 -25.95
CA SER A 469 -16.24 11.75 -24.71
C SER A 469 -14.84 11.16 -24.88
N CYS A 470 -13.90 11.67 -24.09
CA CYS A 470 -12.51 11.23 -24.08
C CYS A 470 -11.84 11.53 -22.74
N THR A 471 -10.70 10.90 -22.51
CA THR A 471 -9.77 11.31 -21.45
C THR A 471 -9.10 12.64 -21.82
N ASN A 472 -8.61 13.35 -20.81
CA ASN A 472 -7.75 14.53 -20.94
C ASN A 472 -6.46 14.23 -21.74
N GLU A 473 -5.85 13.04 -21.63
CA GLU A 473 -4.63 12.74 -22.42
C GLU A 473 -4.89 12.76 -23.92
N LYS A 474 -6.12 12.43 -24.35
CA LYS A 474 -6.50 12.51 -25.78
C LYS A 474 -6.65 13.95 -26.26
N VAL A 475 -6.83 14.91 -25.36
CA VAL A 475 -6.76 16.34 -25.68
C VAL A 475 -5.30 16.79 -25.76
N ILE A 476 -4.47 16.34 -24.80
CA ILE A 476 -3.04 16.66 -24.73
C ILE A 476 -2.31 16.14 -25.98
N ASP A 477 -2.49 14.86 -26.33
CA ASP A 477 -1.84 14.20 -27.48
C ASP A 477 -2.35 14.69 -28.85
N GLY A 478 -3.41 15.50 -28.86
CA GLY A 478 -4.00 16.09 -30.06
C GLY A 478 -4.98 15.18 -30.80
N GLY A 479 -5.38 14.06 -30.22
CA GLY A 479 -6.46 13.20 -30.72
C GLY A 479 -7.82 13.89 -30.75
N PHE A 480 -8.03 14.86 -29.85
CA PHE A 480 -9.21 15.72 -29.79
C PHE A 480 -8.78 17.19 -29.74
N ASN A 481 -9.19 17.96 -30.76
CA ASN A 481 -8.99 19.40 -30.77
C ASN A 481 -10.23 20.09 -30.18
N LEU A 482 -10.09 20.76 -29.03
CA LEU A 482 -11.19 21.43 -28.35
C LEU A 482 -11.95 22.41 -29.26
N ASN A 483 -11.25 23.05 -30.21
CA ASN A 483 -11.84 24.02 -31.14
C ASN A 483 -12.83 23.40 -32.15
N ASP A 484 -12.89 22.08 -32.25
CA ASP A 484 -13.89 21.38 -33.07
C ASP A 484 -15.26 21.29 -32.37
N TYR A 485 -15.33 21.69 -31.09
CA TYR A 485 -16.50 21.57 -30.22
C TYR A 485 -17.02 22.95 -29.78
N GLN A 486 -18.35 23.09 -29.78
CA GLN A 486 -19.03 24.32 -29.35
C GLN A 486 -19.05 24.51 -27.84
N LEU A 487 -19.00 23.39 -27.11
CA LEU A 487 -18.94 23.33 -25.66
C LEU A 487 -18.03 22.17 -25.27
N VAL A 488 -17.14 22.42 -24.33
CA VAL A 488 -16.34 21.41 -23.65
C VAL A 488 -16.82 21.35 -22.20
N ILE A 489 -17.16 20.15 -21.73
CA ILE A 489 -17.43 19.84 -20.34
C ILE A 489 -16.18 19.13 -19.81
N TRP A 490 -15.54 19.64 -18.77
CA TRP A 490 -14.33 19.08 -18.19
C TRP A 490 -14.61 18.60 -16.77
N ILE A 491 -14.45 17.30 -16.54
CA ILE A 491 -14.67 16.63 -15.26
C ILE A 491 -13.33 16.55 -14.54
N CYS A 492 -13.26 17.10 -13.33
CA CYS A 492 -12.10 16.94 -12.45
C CYS A 492 -12.44 16.13 -11.19
N GLY A 493 -13.69 15.74 -10.94
CA GLY A 493 -14.04 14.95 -9.75
C GLY A 493 -13.49 15.56 -8.46
N ASP A 494 -12.90 14.72 -7.61
CA ASP A 494 -12.10 15.10 -6.44
C ASP A 494 -10.57 15.08 -6.68
N GLU A 495 -10.15 15.42 -7.91
CA GLU A 495 -8.74 15.54 -8.27
C GLU A 495 -8.01 16.59 -7.41
N SER A 496 -6.74 16.38 -7.10
CA SER A 496 -5.94 17.30 -6.27
C SER A 496 -4.45 17.26 -6.62
N THR A 497 -3.62 17.84 -5.76
CA THR A 497 -2.17 18.03 -5.91
C THR A 497 -1.33 16.79 -6.22
N ALA A 498 -1.85 15.58 -6.04
CA ALA A 498 -1.12 14.34 -6.30
C ALA A 498 -1.11 13.96 -7.79
N ASP A 499 -2.26 14.06 -8.46
CA ASP A 499 -2.39 13.77 -9.90
C ASP A 499 -2.55 15.06 -10.74
N GLU A 500 -2.49 16.24 -10.11
CA GLU A 500 -2.65 17.62 -10.66
C GLU A 500 -4.02 17.86 -11.31
N THR A 501 -4.74 18.90 -10.88
CA THR A 501 -6.07 19.21 -11.45
C THR A 501 -6.00 19.70 -12.90
N PHE A 502 -4.99 20.52 -13.22
CA PHE A 502 -4.68 21.00 -14.57
C PHE A 502 -3.17 21.13 -14.77
N SER A 503 -2.61 20.24 -15.56
CA SER A 503 -1.23 20.32 -16.01
C SER A 503 -0.98 21.53 -16.92
N THR A 504 0.29 21.89 -17.09
CA THR A 504 0.69 22.96 -18.03
C THR A 504 0.21 22.72 -19.47
N ALA A 505 0.12 21.46 -19.90
CA ALA A 505 -0.36 21.10 -21.23
C ALA A 505 -1.86 21.36 -21.37
N GLU A 506 -2.66 20.96 -20.38
CA GLU A 506 -4.11 21.16 -20.39
C GLU A 506 -4.47 22.63 -20.27
N MET A 507 -3.82 23.35 -19.36
CA MET A 507 -3.95 24.81 -19.28
C MET A 507 -3.73 25.46 -20.65
N SER A 508 -2.68 25.06 -21.38
CA SER A 508 -2.39 25.61 -22.72
C SER A 508 -3.50 25.32 -23.74
N LYS A 509 -4.12 24.13 -23.69
CA LYS A 509 -5.23 23.75 -24.58
C LYS A 509 -6.49 24.54 -24.25
N VAL A 510 -6.83 24.66 -22.96
CA VAL A 510 -7.98 25.42 -22.47
C VAL A 510 -7.84 26.92 -22.78
N LYS A 511 -6.65 27.49 -22.55
CA LYS A 511 -6.34 28.89 -22.91
C LYS A 511 -6.65 29.14 -24.38
N SER A 512 -6.08 28.34 -25.27
CA SER A 512 -6.30 28.47 -26.72
C SER A 512 -7.77 28.32 -27.10
N TYR A 513 -8.49 27.38 -26.47
CA TYR A 513 -9.90 27.15 -26.74
C TYR A 513 -10.77 28.37 -26.36
N LEU A 514 -10.59 28.91 -25.16
CA LEU A 514 -11.32 30.08 -24.68
C LEU A 514 -10.97 31.35 -25.47
N GLU A 515 -9.70 31.52 -25.84
CA GLU A 515 -9.25 32.62 -26.71
C GLU A 515 -9.88 32.53 -28.12
N ASN A 516 -10.23 31.35 -28.61
CA ASN A 516 -10.93 31.19 -29.89
C ASN A 516 -12.46 31.34 -29.78
N GLY A 517 -12.99 31.73 -28.62
CA GLY A 517 -14.43 31.89 -28.40
C GLY A 517 -15.14 30.61 -27.97
N GLY A 518 -14.38 29.61 -27.50
CA GLY A 518 -14.91 28.37 -26.95
C GLY A 518 -15.75 28.57 -25.68
N LYS A 519 -16.53 27.55 -25.33
CA LYS A 519 -17.37 27.53 -24.13
C LYS A 519 -16.95 26.38 -23.24
N LEU A 520 -16.58 26.66 -22.00
CA LEU A 520 -16.13 25.66 -21.04
C LEU A 520 -17.14 25.54 -19.90
N PHE A 521 -17.51 24.33 -19.54
CA PHE A 521 -18.08 24.00 -18.25
C PHE A 521 -17.06 23.12 -17.52
N VAL A 522 -16.63 23.51 -16.33
CA VAL A 522 -15.66 22.76 -15.54
C VAL A 522 -16.15 22.61 -14.11
N SER A 523 -15.99 21.42 -13.54
CA SER A 523 -16.41 21.13 -12.17
C SER A 523 -15.47 20.14 -11.49
N GLY A 524 -15.15 20.42 -10.24
CA GLY A 524 -14.39 19.56 -9.34
C GLY A 524 -14.14 20.25 -8.00
N SER A 525 -13.83 19.47 -6.98
CA SER A 525 -13.23 19.97 -5.75
C SER A 525 -11.72 20.21 -5.96
N GLU A 526 -11.11 20.92 -5.01
CA GLU A 526 -9.66 21.22 -4.96
C GLU A 526 -9.02 21.88 -6.21
N ILE A 527 -9.76 22.24 -7.27
CA ILE A 527 -9.22 22.95 -8.46
C ILE A 527 -8.60 24.29 -8.09
N ALA A 528 -9.28 25.10 -7.29
CA ALA A 528 -8.78 26.40 -6.88
C ALA A 528 -7.72 26.27 -5.77
N TRP A 529 -7.84 25.28 -4.90
CA TRP A 529 -6.79 24.91 -3.96
C TRP A 529 -5.50 24.57 -4.69
N ASP A 530 -5.52 23.64 -5.65
CA ASP A 530 -4.33 23.22 -6.40
C ASP A 530 -3.70 24.38 -7.18
N LEU A 531 -4.51 25.24 -7.83
CA LEU A 531 -4.01 26.33 -8.67
C LEU A 531 -3.56 27.60 -7.93
N GLU A 532 -3.98 27.83 -6.68
CA GLU A 532 -3.62 29.04 -5.92
C GLU A 532 -3.36 28.80 -4.43
N GLY A 533 -4.10 27.91 -3.77
CA GLY A 533 -4.02 27.69 -2.32
C GLY A 533 -2.86 26.80 -1.86
N ALA A 534 -2.51 25.78 -2.63
CA ALA A 534 -1.52 24.78 -2.30
C ALA A 534 -0.11 25.34 -2.32
N SER A 535 0.78 24.81 -1.48
CA SER A 535 2.19 25.26 -1.47
C SER A 535 2.96 24.91 -2.76
N SER A 536 2.43 23.99 -3.56
CA SER A 536 2.93 23.61 -4.88
C SER A 536 2.51 24.57 -6.00
N ALA A 537 1.46 25.38 -5.79
CA ALA A 537 0.91 26.28 -6.79
C ALA A 537 1.96 27.27 -7.31
N THR A 538 2.08 27.36 -8.62
CA THR A 538 2.99 28.30 -9.29
C THR A 538 2.29 29.60 -9.66
N SER A 539 3.07 30.63 -10.00
CA SER A 539 2.50 31.88 -10.51
C SER A 539 1.72 31.69 -11.82
N ALA A 540 2.06 30.67 -12.62
CA ALA A 540 1.35 30.36 -13.86
C ALA A 540 -0.03 29.74 -13.60
N ASP A 541 -0.14 28.94 -12.54
CA ASP A 541 -1.38 28.31 -12.09
C ASP A 541 -2.34 29.36 -11.55
N THR A 542 -1.84 30.24 -10.68
CA THR A 542 -2.63 31.35 -10.13
C THR A 542 -3.08 32.30 -11.24
N GLU A 543 -2.21 32.63 -12.20
CA GLU A 543 -2.58 33.44 -13.36
C GLU A 543 -3.64 32.74 -14.23
N PHE A 544 -3.59 31.42 -14.37
CA PHE A 544 -4.59 30.65 -15.10
C PHE A 544 -5.95 30.68 -14.41
N LEU A 545 -6.01 30.41 -13.10
CA LEU A 545 -7.24 30.48 -12.30
C LEU A 545 -7.89 31.86 -12.43
N HIS A 546 -7.10 32.92 -12.26
CA HIS A 546 -7.58 34.31 -12.30
C HIS A 546 -8.00 34.75 -13.70
N SER A 547 -7.19 34.46 -14.72
CA SER A 547 -7.38 35.02 -16.06
C SER A 547 -8.33 34.21 -16.95
N TYR A 548 -8.39 32.90 -16.75
CA TYR A 548 -9.14 31.97 -17.59
C TYR A 548 -10.30 31.31 -16.85
N PHE A 549 -10.11 30.88 -15.60
CA PHE A 549 -11.25 30.39 -14.81
C PHE A 549 -12.08 31.53 -14.20
N LYS A 550 -11.52 32.74 -14.21
CA LYS A 550 -12.17 33.96 -13.73
C LYS A 550 -12.63 33.80 -12.28
N ALA A 551 -11.83 33.10 -11.49
CA ALA A 551 -12.08 32.83 -10.09
C ALA A 551 -10.85 33.22 -9.26
N LYS A 552 -11.04 33.32 -7.96
CA LYS A 552 -9.97 33.46 -6.98
C LYS A 552 -10.23 32.47 -5.84
N PHE A 553 -9.21 31.78 -5.38
CA PHE A 553 -9.28 30.89 -4.23
C PHE A 553 -9.48 31.67 -2.92
N VAL A 554 -10.32 31.13 -2.02
CA VAL A 554 -10.60 31.70 -0.70
C VAL A 554 -10.31 30.70 0.42
N SER A 555 -10.79 29.46 0.29
CA SER A 555 -10.67 28.43 1.33
C SER A 555 -10.71 27.05 0.69
N ASP A 556 -9.95 26.12 1.24
CA ASP A 556 -9.77 24.73 0.80
C ASP A 556 -11.01 23.87 1.04
N ASP A 557 -11.76 24.18 2.10
CA ASP A 557 -12.98 23.46 2.44
C ASP A 557 -14.11 24.44 2.78
N SER A 558 -15.24 24.29 2.07
CA SER A 558 -16.47 25.02 2.36
C SER A 558 -17.20 24.48 3.59
N ASN A 559 -17.10 23.18 3.86
CA ASN A 559 -17.86 22.40 4.84
C ASN A 559 -19.38 22.66 4.76
N ILE A 560 -19.87 23.01 3.56
CA ILE A 560 -21.27 23.34 3.29
C ILE A 560 -21.74 22.60 2.04
N TYR A 561 -22.67 21.66 2.25
CA TYR A 561 -23.16 20.76 1.19
C TYR A 561 -24.45 21.20 0.49
N GLY A 562 -24.98 22.37 0.86
CA GLY A 562 -26.14 22.98 0.21
C GLY A 562 -25.70 24.12 -0.70
N VAL A 563 -26.26 24.17 -1.91
CA VAL A 563 -25.91 25.15 -2.94
C VAL A 563 -27.19 25.89 -3.36
N LEU A 564 -27.10 27.21 -3.44
CA LEU A 564 -28.17 28.10 -3.88
C LEU A 564 -27.71 28.92 -5.10
N GLY A 565 -28.64 29.14 -6.01
CA GLY A 565 -28.47 30.07 -7.13
C GLY A 565 -28.41 31.52 -6.68
N THR A 566 -27.50 32.30 -7.26
CA THR A 566 -27.46 33.76 -7.04
C THR A 566 -28.58 34.46 -7.79
N ASP A 567 -29.31 35.35 -7.11
CA ASP A 567 -30.35 36.18 -7.73
C ASP A 567 -29.83 36.97 -8.94
N SER A 568 -30.71 37.20 -9.92
CA SER A 568 -30.37 37.93 -11.17
C SER A 568 -29.31 37.26 -12.06
N THR A 569 -29.03 35.97 -11.83
CA THR A 569 -28.23 35.12 -12.73
C THR A 569 -29.11 34.05 -13.36
N GLU A 570 -28.58 33.32 -14.33
CA GLU A 570 -29.23 32.16 -14.97
C GLU A 570 -29.51 31.01 -13.99
N PHE A 571 -28.85 31.01 -12.83
CA PHE A 571 -29.00 30.01 -11.79
C PHE A 571 -30.01 30.43 -10.71
N ALA A 572 -30.59 31.64 -10.78
CA ALA A 572 -31.51 32.16 -9.78
C ALA A 572 -32.68 31.19 -9.50
N GLY A 573 -32.94 30.93 -8.21
CA GLY A 573 -34.01 30.03 -7.77
C GLY A 573 -33.61 28.55 -7.67
N LEU A 574 -32.41 28.17 -8.09
CA LEU A 574 -31.88 26.82 -7.84
C LEU A 574 -31.55 26.62 -6.35
N GLY A 575 -31.83 25.42 -5.85
CA GLY A 575 -31.46 24.98 -4.52
C GLY A 575 -31.33 23.46 -4.47
N PHE A 576 -30.14 22.97 -4.16
CA PHE A 576 -29.84 21.54 -4.13
C PHE A 576 -28.69 21.22 -3.16
N SER A 577 -28.42 19.93 -2.97
CA SER A 577 -27.27 19.45 -2.22
C SER A 577 -26.35 18.62 -3.12
N TYR A 578 -25.08 18.56 -2.74
CA TYR A 578 -24.05 17.71 -3.37
C TYR A 578 -23.34 16.86 -2.29
N GLY A 579 -22.49 15.91 -2.71
CA GLY A 579 -21.69 15.08 -1.82
C GLY A 579 -22.52 14.32 -0.79
N ILE A 580 -22.06 14.31 0.48
CA ILE A 580 -22.62 13.50 1.56
C ILE A 580 -24.10 13.81 1.88
N GLN A 581 -24.58 15.02 1.58
CA GLN A 581 -25.98 15.41 1.81
C GLN A 581 -26.87 15.19 0.59
N SER A 582 -26.31 14.80 -0.55
CA SER A 582 -27.05 14.56 -1.78
C SER A 582 -27.41 13.09 -1.95
N GLN A 583 -28.71 12.79 -1.93
CA GLN A 583 -29.18 11.44 -2.16
C GLN A 583 -28.81 10.98 -3.58
N GLY A 584 -28.03 9.91 -3.67
CA GLY A 584 -27.56 9.36 -4.94
C GLY A 584 -26.19 9.89 -5.39
N SER A 585 -25.48 10.65 -4.55
CA SER A 585 -24.07 10.97 -4.80
C SER A 585 -23.22 9.69 -4.90
N PRO A 586 -22.32 9.56 -5.90
CA PRO A 586 -21.45 8.40 -6.06
C PRO A 586 -20.38 8.29 -4.97
N TYR A 587 -19.98 9.41 -4.37
CA TYR A 587 -19.02 9.47 -3.26
C TYR A 587 -19.31 10.64 -2.32
N ILE A 588 -18.60 10.66 -1.20
CA ILE A 588 -18.64 11.76 -0.23
C ILE A 588 -17.64 12.82 -0.70
N GLU A 589 -18.08 14.04 -0.97
CA GLU A 589 -17.15 15.14 -1.23
C GLU A 589 -16.70 15.75 0.10
N ASP A 590 -15.39 15.88 0.32
CA ASP A 590 -14.81 16.29 1.62
C ASP A 590 -13.98 17.58 1.56
N TYR A 591 -13.55 18.05 0.38
CA TYR A 591 -12.75 19.28 0.21
C TYR A 591 -13.23 20.18 -0.95
N PRO A 592 -14.52 20.60 -0.94
CA PRO A 592 -15.03 21.55 -1.92
C PRO A 592 -14.50 22.96 -1.68
N ASP A 593 -13.85 23.54 -2.68
CA ASP A 593 -13.25 24.88 -2.59
C ASP A 593 -14.30 25.98 -2.37
N ILE A 594 -13.92 27.02 -1.63
CA ILE A 594 -14.57 28.34 -1.70
C ILE A 594 -13.82 29.20 -2.70
N ILE A 595 -14.57 29.74 -3.67
CA ILE A 595 -14.06 30.68 -4.67
C ILE A 595 -14.81 32.01 -4.66
N GLU A 596 -14.17 33.06 -5.16
CA GLU A 596 -14.78 34.37 -5.43
C GLU A 596 -14.70 34.72 -6.92
N ALA A 597 -15.62 35.55 -7.40
CA ALA A 597 -15.55 36.09 -8.76
C ALA A 597 -14.30 36.97 -8.97
N PHE A 598 -13.61 36.75 -10.09
CA PHE A 598 -12.43 37.51 -10.50
C PHE A 598 -12.49 37.88 -11.97
N GLY A 599 -11.79 38.95 -12.37
CA GLY A 599 -11.57 39.25 -13.80
C GLY A 599 -12.86 39.52 -14.62
N GLY A 600 -13.92 39.98 -13.95
CA GLY A 600 -15.22 40.33 -14.55
C GLY A 600 -16.26 39.20 -14.58
N SER A 601 -15.99 38.04 -13.98
CA SER A 601 -17.02 37.02 -13.77
C SER A 601 -18.09 37.45 -12.77
N THR A 602 -19.16 36.68 -12.71
CA THR A 602 -20.24 36.80 -11.73
C THR A 602 -20.34 35.51 -10.93
N GLU A 603 -20.52 35.61 -9.61
CA GLU A 603 -20.85 34.46 -8.75
C GLU A 603 -22.27 33.98 -9.07
N VAL A 604 -22.39 32.78 -9.62
CA VAL A 604 -23.68 32.21 -10.04
C VAL A 604 -24.25 31.21 -9.03
N LEU A 605 -23.39 30.59 -8.22
CA LEU A 605 -23.78 29.66 -7.17
C LEU A 605 -23.07 30.01 -5.87
N LYS A 606 -23.78 29.81 -4.75
CA LYS A 606 -23.26 30.01 -3.39
C LYS A 606 -23.59 28.84 -2.48
N TYR A 607 -22.64 28.44 -1.65
CA TYR A 607 -22.85 27.52 -0.55
C TYR A 607 -23.81 28.13 0.48
N ASN A 608 -25.05 27.64 0.51
CA ASN A 608 -26.17 28.16 1.31
C ASN A 608 -26.32 29.70 1.27
N GLY A 609 -25.93 30.34 0.16
CA GLY A 609 -25.96 31.81 0.02
C GLY A 609 -24.84 32.57 0.74
N LEU A 610 -23.88 31.88 1.37
CA LEU A 610 -22.86 32.48 2.24
C LEU A 610 -21.50 32.67 1.54
N ALA A 611 -21.03 31.65 0.82
CA ALA A 611 -19.70 31.59 0.22
C ALA A 611 -19.81 31.18 -1.25
N GLY A 612 -18.88 31.58 -2.12
CA GLY A 612 -18.97 31.29 -3.55
C GLY A 612 -18.69 29.81 -3.85
N ALA A 613 -19.59 29.20 -4.63
CA ALA A 613 -19.54 27.80 -5.05
C ALA A 613 -19.41 27.65 -6.58
N GLY A 614 -19.64 28.72 -7.34
CA GLY A 614 -19.47 28.71 -8.78
C GLY A 614 -19.50 30.10 -9.39
N VAL A 615 -18.72 30.30 -10.45
CA VAL A 615 -18.62 31.55 -11.20
C VAL A 615 -18.94 31.32 -12.68
N ALA A 616 -19.47 32.35 -13.34
CA ALA A 616 -19.65 32.36 -14.78
C ALA A 616 -19.10 33.64 -15.41
N TYR A 617 -18.57 33.52 -16.62
CA TYR A 617 -18.07 34.65 -17.39
C TYR A 617 -18.39 34.51 -18.87
N THR A 618 -18.71 35.63 -19.51
CA THR A 618 -18.81 35.77 -20.96
C THR A 618 -18.04 37.01 -21.37
N GLY A 619 -17.05 36.85 -22.26
CA GLY A 619 -16.19 37.95 -22.69
C GLY A 619 -14.89 37.46 -23.31
N THR A 620 -13.93 38.36 -23.46
CA THR A 620 -12.64 38.06 -24.08
C THR A 620 -11.67 37.43 -23.09
N PHE A 621 -10.88 36.46 -23.56
CA PHE A 621 -9.77 35.85 -22.84
C PHE A 621 -8.44 36.25 -23.46
N GLY A 622 -7.40 36.37 -22.63
CA GLY A 622 -6.07 36.79 -23.06
C GLY A 622 -6.10 38.08 -23.89
N ASN A 623 -5.50 38.03 -25.09
CA ASN A 623 -5.49 39.14 -26.05
C ASN A 623 -6.52 38.98 -27.18
N SER A 624 -7.45 38.03 -27.06
CA SER A 624 -8.43 37.73 -28.12
C SER A 624 -9.53 38.79 -28.22
N SER A 625 -10.06 38.97 -29.44
CA SER A 625 -11.29 39.73 -29.69
C SER A 625 -12.54 38.85 -29.76
N SER A 626 -12.40 37.53 -29.76
CA SER A 626 -13.51 36.58 -29.70
C SER A 626 -14.01 36.44 -28.27
N ALA A 627 -15.33 36.50 -28.08
CA ALA A 627 -15.94 36.26 -26.78
C ALA A 627 -16.08 34.74 -26.54
N GLY A 628 -15.40 34.22 -25.52
CA GLY A 628 -15.61 32.88 -24.98
C GLY A 628 -16.54 32.89 -23.78
N GLN A 629 -16.83 31.71 -23.24
CA GLN A 629 -17.67 31.55 -22.05
C GLN A 629 -17.09 30.50 -21.11
N ILE A 630 -17.24 30.70 -19.81
CA ILE A 630 -16.94 29.67 -18.81
C ILE A 630 -18.01 29.62 -17.72
N VAL A 631 -18.33 28.42 -17.25
CA VAL A 631 -18.92 28.15 -15.94
C VAL A 631 -17.94 27.25 -15.18
N PHE A 632 -17.53 27.67 -13.98
CA PHE A 632 -16.66 26.90 -13.09
C PHE A 632 -17.40 26.62 -11.78
N LEU A 633 -17.57 25.35 -11.44
CA LEU A 633 -18.11 24.88 -10.16
C LEU A 633 -16.97 24.38 -9.27
N ALA A 634 -16.93 24.87 -8.04
CA ALA A 634 -15.93 24.53 -7.04
C ALA A 634 -16.26 23.25 -6.24
N PHE A 635 -17.06 22.38 -6.84
CA PHE A 635 -17.42 21.06 -6.35
C PHE A 635 -17.74 20.15 -7.55
N PRO A 636 -17.64 18.82 -7.41
CA PRO A 636 -17.86 17.91 -8.53
C PRO A 636 -19.35 17.77 -8.88
N PHE A 637 -19.70 17.96 -10.15
CA PHE A 637 -21.09 17.96 -10.63
C PHE A 637 -21.77 16.59 -10.48
N GLU A 638 -21.02 15.51 -10.65
CA GLU A 638 -21.43 14.12 -10.46
C GLU A 638 -21.89 13.82 -9.03
N THR A 639 -21.50 14.63 -8.04
CA THR A 639 -21.93 14.49 -6.64
C THR A 639 -23.30 15.12 -6.34
N ILE A 640 -23.90 15.81 -7.31
CA ILE A 640 -25.31 16.19 -7.25
C ILE A 640 -26.13 14.94 -7.57
N GLY A 641 -26.63 14.22 -6.57
CA GLY A 641 -27.33 12.94 -6.78
C GLY A 641 -28.70 13.06 -7.46
N LEU A 642 -29.38 14.20 -7.33
CA LEU A 642 -30.71 14.44 -7.91
C LEU A 642 -30.61 14.86 -9.39
N ALA A 643 -31.16 14.04 -10.29
CA ALA A 643 -31.12 14.27 -11.73
C ALA A 643 -31.89 15.51 -12.22
N GLU A 644 -32.83 16.05 -11.44
CA GLU A 644 -33.53 17.31 -11.78
C GLU A 644 -32.70 18.55 -11.41
N ALA A 645 -31.79 18.43 -10.44
CA ALA A 645 -30.89 19.50 -10.04
C ALA A 645 -29.66 19.60 -10.96
N ARG A 646 -29.24 18.48 -11.54
CA ARG A 646 -28.26 18.39 -12.63
C ARG A 646 -28.88 18.87 -13.93
#